data_AF-A0A970L2P7-F1
#
_entry.id   AF-A0A970L2P7-F1
#
_cell.length_a   1.000
_cell.length_b   1.000
_cell.length_c   1.000
_cell.angle_alpha   90.00
_cell.angle_beta   90.00
_cell.angle_gamma   90.00
#
_symmetry.space_group_name_H-M   'P 1'
#
loop_
_entity.id
_entity.type
_entity.pdbx_description
1 polymer ?
#
loop_
_entity_poly.entity_id
_entity_poly.type
_entity_poly.pdbx_seq_one_letter_code
_entity_poly.pdbx_strand_id
1 'polypeptide(L)'
;MGPRHSQSRRPARLPTPVAVALLALLLAPSAWGAASTEQAALTVTARITLPPSPVASPSGFYLAAIGVPQAQGPAVAVAWSKVPAGWFGDLWSLQLAIAPHLAEGLAFAREGTGLLTGVRSIELRNVDPAWGHTYETRLAYDSEHGTVAVTVTDITTGEQVYAGGADVRPHPVAQLLALAPDGRTAYDIIEARPLFAPGPVRWRLLQRSGNALLATENVNRRAETVVRLQVPWKSMPGTFQLTAVVEGRRIVLASAHGPGAALDIPVAPELLRELPAGRYPVEGAYIVDGEVVSHMAQEMTVGRVETRLTGLAVHRDGKAVAGMLEVETDGPVPQVAVDLEATFLLHLMQRDHVGVPQASRIRLADSALPVFSQSLDGSHRVPVQIPLPADVTSRSGHTEYAVDVRVVAQTPVPVHIVSEPVSATFAWQTPVFTVDPAVTYQVIDGFGASGAWWAQYVGLAEGIREDIADLLFSPTHGIGLSQYRYHAGAGIQPEIRDPWRTAETFEVDRGVYDWSRDPGGRWMLLAAKERGVEDFTLFSLSPPQRLSANGKTFADEGATSNLKPENYAEYAQYLADIIKHFDEEYGVRFSAVSPLNEPEWDWSGGGQEGSQYSLDEIIALGKVLAETLEREGLDTPLLLPEAGDWAFVYGSDRNYADALLGDPDLGPHLSLLAVHSYWSTDAHRMAAAQKMKEYPHVRLWMTEWCEMRTGRDLGMDQALNLARTIHADLTLAGVSSWQFWLAVSRHDYRDGLLYVTPDYTAYETSKAFWAMGNFSRFIRPGARRVAVQTSAPASVAYQSSTVVSAFLAPEPDQLIVVAINELTTPAPIELVIPTDAAAATLTPHITSAAHDLEPGEARTVLAEGGRIRATVQLHPQSVTTFVITLER
;
A
#
# COMPACT_ATOMS: atom_id res chain seq x y z
N MET A 1 20.77 -16.99 42.43
CA MET A 1 19.71 -17.04 41.39
C MET A 1 18.41 -17.48 42.07
N GLY A 2 17.26 -16.93 41.66
CA GLY A 2 15.92 -17.50 41.95
C GLY A 2 15.14 -16.91 43.16
N PRO A 3 13.77 -16.87 43.15
CA PRO A 3 13.03 -15.79 43.84
C PRO A 3 11.70 -16.10 44.60
N ARG A 4 11.25 -15.13 45.42
CA ARG A 4 9.86 -14.60 45.68
C ARG A 4 8.70 -15.38 46.37
N HIS A 5 7.82 -14.57 47.03
CA HIS A 5 6.38 -14.72 47.45
C HIS A 5 6.06 -15.67 48.66
N SER A 6 5.44 -15.26 49.81
CA SER A 6 4.11 -14.68 50.21
C SER A 6 3.07 -15.75 50.66
N GLN A 7 1.99 -15.55 51.44
CA GLN A 7 1.18 -14.37 51.87
C GLN A 7 0.20 -14.70 53.06
N SER A 8 -0.69 -13.76 53.46
CA SER A 8 -2.07 -13.93 54.03
C SER A 8 -2.39 -13.79 55.56
N ARG A 9 -3.53 -13.13 55.86
CA ARG A 9 -4.41 -13.26 57.08
C ARG A 9 -5.82 -12.64 56.87
N ARG A 10 -6.80 -13.06 57.68
CA ARG A 10 -8.18 -12.52 57.94
C ARG A 10 -8.34 -12.36 59.50
N PRO A 11 -9.48 -11.99 60.17
CA PRO A 11 -10.86 -11.59 59.78
C PRO A 11 -11.42 -10.32 60.53
N ALA A 12 -12.75 -10.17 60.70
CA ALA A 12 -13.49 -9.03 61.31
C ALA A 12 -13.97 -9.32 62.78
N ARG A 13 -14.84 -8.57 63.52
CA ARG A 13 -15.95 -7.62 63.20
C ARG A 13 -16.23 -6.54 64.30
N LEU A 14 -17.50 -6.23 64.65
CA LEU A 14 -18.06 -5.08 65.43
C LEU A 14 -19.02 -5.56 66.57
N PRO A 15 -19.80 -4.77 67.41
CA PRO A 15 -20.24 -3.33 67.30
C PRO A 15 -20.61 -2.43 68.57
N THR A 16 -20.65 -1.06 68.41
CA THR A 16 -21.52 0.06 69.00
C THR A 16 -21.86 0.26 70.51
N PRO A 17 -22.46 1.42 71.00
CA PRO A 17 -22.65 2.83 70.47
C PRO A 17 -22.50 4.04 71.48
N VAL A 18 -22.77 5.30 71.02
CA VAL A 18 -23.43 6.51 71.68
C VAL A 18 -22.67 7.89 71.77
N ALA A 19 -23.05 8.82 70.86
CA ALA A 19 -23.47 10.25 70.96
C ALA A 19 -22.72 11.45 71.66
N VAL A 20 -22.68 12.60 70.92
CA VAL A 20 -22.67 14.07 71.28
C VAL A 20 -21.40 14.78 71.82
N ALA A 21 -20.92 15.81 71.08
CA ALA A 21 -20.58 17.18 71.56
C ALA A 21 -20.18 18.13 70.38
N LEU A 22 -20.34 19.45 70.54
CA LEU A 22 -19.98 20.49 69.54
C LEU A 22 -19.39 21.74 70.25
N LEU A 23 -18.53 22.47 69.53
CA LEU A 23 -18.03 23.85 69.75
C LEU A 23 -16.78 24.14 70.65
N ALA A 24 -15.95 25.01 70.06
CA ALA A 24 -15.02 26.00 70.62
C ALA A 24 -13.61 25.59 71.12
N LEU A 25 -12.59 26.10 70.41
CA LEU A 25 -11.33 26.53 70.99
C LEU A 25 -10.86 27.84 70.31
N LEU A 26 -11.19 28.97 70.92
CA LEU A 26 -10.57 30.27 70.65
C LEU A 26 -9.28 30.37 71.46
N LEU A 27 -8.14 30.53 70.80
CA LEU A 27 -6.90 30.98 71.45
C LEU A 27 -6.27 32.11 70.63
N ALA A 28 -6.06 33.23 71.31
CA ALA A 28 -5.38 34.44 70.86
C ALA A 28 -4.88 35.18 72.12
N PRO A 29 -4.00 36.18 72.03
CA PRO A 29 -2.94 36.40 71.05
C PRO A 29 -1.57 36.65 71.73
N SER A 30 -0.47 36.71 70.99
CA SER A 30 0.64 37.63 71.30
C SER A 30 1.55 37.84 70.10
N ALA A 31 1.90 39.10 69.85
CA ALA A 31 2.74 39.55 68.74
C ALA A 31 2.29 39.09 67.35
N TRP A 32 1.40 39.85 66.72
CA TRP A 32 1.68 40.54 65.44
C TRP A 32 0.95 41.89 65.47
N GLY A 33 1.49 42.88 64.75
CA GLY A 33 0.99 44.26 64.78
C GLY A 33 -0.41 44.37 64.17
N ALA A 34 -1.14 45.44 64.55
CA ALA A 34 -2.44 45.75 63.98
C ALA A 34 -2.31 46.03 62.46
N ALA A 35 -2.64 45.03 61.64
CA ALA A 35 -2.79 45.20 60.20
C ALA A 35 -4.18 45.78 59.89
N SER A 36 -4.20 46.88 59.15
CA SER A 36 -5.41 47.52 58.66
C SER A 36 -6.02 46.79 57.47
N THR A 37 -7.33 46.95 57.33
CA THR A 37 -8.11 46.92 56.06
C THR A 37 -8.19 45.59 55.29
N GLU A 38 -9.26 45.48 54.48
CA GLU A 38 -9.59 44.34 53.63
C GLU A 38 -8.39 43.95 52.75
N GLN A 39 -7.96 42.68 52.83
CA GLN A 39 -6.86 42.17 52.00
C GLN A 39 -7.40 41.75 50.65
N ALA A 40 -7.02 42.47 49.59
CA ALA A 40 -7.45 42.20 48.22
C ALA A 40 -7.16 40.75 47.82
N ALA A 41 -5.93 40.27 48.03
CA ALA A 41 -5.56 38.87 47.79
C ALA A 41 -4.89 38.20 48.99
N LEU A 42 -5.10 36.89 49.13
CA LEU A 42 -4.59 36.07 50.22
C LEU A 42 -4.21 34.67 49.71
N THR A 43 -2.98 34.23 49.99
CA THR A 43 -2.54 32.84 49.77
C THR A 43 -2.23 32.17 51.10
N VAL A 44 -2.78 30.98 51.31
CA VAL A 44 -2.48 30.08 52.43
C VAL A 44 -1.74 28.85 51.90
N THR A 45 -0.61 28.51 52.51
CA THR A 45 0.06 27.22 52.29
C THR A 45 0.01 26.41 53.59
N ALA A 46 -0.65 25.26 53.56
CA ALA A 46 -0.82 24.36 54.70
C ALA A 46 -0.27 22.97 54.40
N ARG A 47 0.34 22.33 55.40
CA ARG A 47 0.75 20.92 55.36
C ARG A 47 -0.18 20.08 56.24
N ILE A 48 -0.54 18.92 55.72
CA ILE A 48 -1.36 17.91 56.39
C ILE A 48 -0.66 16.56 56.26
N THR A 49 -0.30 15.94 57.38
CA THR A 49 0.24 14.57 57.39
C THR A 49 -0.84 13.58 57.78
N LEU A 50 -1.30 12.78 56.81
CA LEU A 50 -2.34 11.79 57.03
C LEU A 50 -1.85 10.66 57.96
N PRO A 51 -2.72 10.12 58.83
CA PRO A 51 -2.36 8.94 59.60
C PRO A 51 -2.03 7.76 58.66
N PRO A 52 -1.21 6.79 59.09
CA PRO A 52 -0.72 5.68 58.25
C PRO A 52 -1.81 4.69 57.80
N SER A 53 -3.05 4.87 58.23
CA SER A 53 -4.21 4.09 57.82
C SER A 53 -5.50 4.91 57.93
N PRO A 54 -6.57 4.57 57.18
CA PRO A 54 -7.83 5.30 57.21
C PRO A 54 -8.44 5.37 58.61
N VAL A 55 -8.90 6.55 59.02
CA VAL A 55 -9.72 6.70 60.23
C VAL A 55 -11.07 6.01 60.01
N ALA A 56 -11.68 5.48 61.08
CA ALA A 56 -12.79 4.53 60.96
C ALA A 56 -14.08 5.08 60.29
N SER A 57 -14.34 6.40 60.28
CA SER A 57 -15.46 7.03 59.53
C SER A 57 -15.34 8.57 59.34
N PRO A 58 -14.29 9.12 58.69
CA PRO A 58 -14.35 10.48 58.17
C PRO A 58 -15.23 10.52 56.90
N SER A 59 -16.23 11.40 56.87
CA SER A 59 -16.97 11.75 55.65
C SER A 59 -16.16 12.64 54.69
N GLY A 60 -15.09 13.23 55.21
CA GLY A 60 -14.07 13.98 54.50
C GLY A 60 -13.04 14.59 55.46
N PHE A 61 -12.10 15.36 54.95
CA PHE A 61 -11.24 16.27 55.71
C PHE A 61 -10.86 17.49 54.86
N TYR A 62 -10.71 18.66 55.50
CA TYR A 62 -10.19 19.86 54.84
C TYR A 62 -8.65 19.80 54.74
N LEU A 63 -8.09 20.34 53.66
CA LEU A 63 -6.64 20.50 53.46
C LEU A 63 -6.19 21.94 53.75
N ALA A 64 -6.97 22.92 53.30
CA ALA A 64 -6.75 24.36 53.53
C ALA A 64 -8.08 25.12 53.40
N ALA A 65 -8.23 26.25 54.08
CA ALA A 65 -9.42 27.12 53.94
C ALA A 65 -9.12 28.60 54.23
N ILE A 66 -9.98 29.46 53.67
CA ILE A 66 -10.01 30.92 53.85
C ILE A 66 -11.43 31.30 54.28
N GLY A 67 -11.61 32.23 55.23
CA GLY A 67 -12.90 32.54 55.86
C GLY A 67 -13.47 33.93 55.52
N VAL A 68 -14.81 34.00 55.42
CA VAL A 68 -15.55 35.28 55.38
C VAL A 68 -15.80 35.73 56.82
N PRO A 69 -15.64 37.02 57.18
CA PRO A 69 -16.11 37.51 58.47
C PRO A 69 -17.62 37.22 58.67
N GLN A 70 -17.99 36.80 59.88
CA GLN A 70 -19.38 36.56 60.34
C GLN A 70 -20.11 35.32 59.79
N ALA A 71 -19.50 34.48 58.95
CA ALA A 71 -20.09 33.22 58.48
C ALA A 71 -19.75 32.00 59.37
N GLN A 72 -20.64 31.01 59.47
CA GLN A 72 -20.40 29.72 60.18
C GLN A 72 -19.67 28.68 59.31
N GLY A 73 -18.76 29.10 58.41
CA GLY A 73 -18.05 28.22 57.49
C GLY A 73 -17.00 28.95 56.64
N PRO A 74 -16.21 28.22 55.84
CA PRO A 74 -15.18 28.81 55.00
C PRO A 74 -15.78 29.57 53.80
N ALA A 75 -15.09 30.63 53.36
CA ALA A 75 -15.33 31.31 52.08
C ALA A 75 -15.03 30.35 50.92
N VAL A 76 -13.80 29.84 50.92
CA VAL A 76 -13.30 28.82 50.01
C VAL A 76 -12.43 27.85 50.80
N ALA A 77 -12.53 26.56 50.50
CA ALA A 77 -11.74 25.52 51.14
C ALA A 77 -11.45 24.38 50.19
N VAL A 78 -10.25 23.82 50.27
CA VAL A 78 -9.92 22.55 49.59
C VAL A 78 -10.20 21.43 50.58
N ALA A 79 -10.96 20.43 50.15
CA ALA A 79 -11.29 19.27 50.97
C ALA A 79 -11.12 17.98 50.18
N TRP A 80 -10.75 16.91 50.87
CA TRP A 80 -10.94 15.55 50.38
C TRP A 80 -12.21 15.00 51.00
N SER A 81 -13.21 14.65 50.19
CA SER A 81 -14.49 14.15 50.70
C SER A 81 -15.02 13.01 49.87
N LYS A 82 -15.99 12.29 50.43
CA LYS A 82 -16.65 11.16 49.76
C LYS A 82 -17.80 11.64 48.88
N VAL A 83 -17.79 11.23 47.62
CA VAL A 83 -18.86 11.44 46.64
C VAL A 83 -19.56 10.13 46.32
N PRO A 84 -20.91 10.08 46.31
CA PRO A 84 -21.64 8.88 45.92
C PRO A 84 -21.43 8.57 44.42
N ALA A 85 -20.79 7.44 44.11
CA ALA A 85 -20.52 6.96 42.75
C ALA A 85 -21.50 5.85 42.31
N GLY A 86 -22.78 6.00 42.67
CA GLY A 86 -23.84 5.05 42.33
C GLY A 86 -23.59 3.66 42.93
N TRP A 87 -23.65 2.61 42.10
CA TRP A 87 -23.54 1.22 42.55
C TRP A 87 -22.15 0.80 43.03
N PHE A 88 -21.12 1.63 42.79
CA PHE A 88 -19.74 1.36 43.20
C PHE A 88 -19.40 1.84 44.62
N GLY A 89 -20.37 2.46 45.32
CA GLY A 89 -20.18 3.05 46.65
C GLY A 89 -19.66 4.49 46.59
N ASP A 90 -19.10 4.97 47.69
CA ASP A 90 -18.50 6.31 47.76
C ASP A 90 -17.05 6.29 47.23
N LEU A 91 -16.73 7.19 46.30
CA LEU A 91 -15.34 7.46 45.89
C LEU A 91 -14.79 8.65 46.69
N TRP A 92 -13.48 8.66 46.92
CA TRP A 92 -12.80 9.86 47.39
C TRP A 92 -12.57 10.84 46.24
N SER A 93 -12.84 12.11 46.52
CA SER A 93 -12.62 13.19 45.58
C SER A 93 -12.03 14.42 46.26
N LEU A 94 -11.08 15.05 45.58
CA LEU A 94 -10.59 16.36 45.94
C LEU A 94 -11.57 17.41 45.41
N GLN A 95 -12.08 18.27 46.29
CA GLN A 95 -13.09 19.27 45.98
C GLN A 95 -12.68 20.67 46.46
N LEU A 96 -13.10 21.68 45.70
CA LEU A 96 -13.12 23.07 46.13
C LEU A 96 -14.52 23.37 46.68
N ALA A 97 -14.62 23.46 48.00
CA ALA A 97 -15.78 23.96 48.70
C ALA A 97 -15.82 25.49 48.66
N ILE A 98 -17.00 26.07 48.48
CA ILE A 98 -17.26 27.48 48.21
C ILE A 98 -18.52 27.89 48.96
N ALA A 99 -18.48 29.02 49.68
CA ALA A 99 -19.65 29.55 50.36
C ALA A 99 -20.79 29.83 49.36
N PRO A 100 -22.07 29.53 49.68
CA PRO A 100 -23.16 29.57 48.69
C PRO A 100 -23.31 30.89 47.94
N HIS A 101 -23.09 32.03 48.60
CA HIS A 101 -23.17 33.37 48.00
C HIS A 101 -22.03 33.66 47.00
N LEU A 102 -20.86 33.03 47.16
CA LEU A 102 -19.73 33.15 46.22
C LEU A 102 -19.91 32.26 44.98
N ALA A 103 -20.61 31.14 45.15
CA ALA A 103 -20.84 30.16 44.09
C ALA A 103 -22.04 30.49 43.16
N GLU A 104 -22.78 31.57 43.42
CA GLU A 104 -23.92 31.96 42.59
C GLU A 104 -23.50 32.32 41.15
N GLY A 105 -23.89 31.47 40.20
CA GLY A 105 -23.55 31.59 38.77
C GLY A 105 -22.57 30.51 38.27
N LEU A 106 -22.02 29.69 39.17
CA LEU A 106 -21.12 28.60 38.80
C LEU A 106 -21.91 27.35 38.40
N ALA A 107 -22.14 27.17 37.10
CA ALA A 107 -22.93 26.07 36.53
C ALA A 107 -22.46 24.66 36.96
N PHE A 108 -21.16 24.50 37.27
CA PHE A 108 -20.57 23.22 37.67
C PHE A 108 -20.51 23.00 39.19
N ALA A 109 -20.76 24.04 40.01
CA ALA A 109 -20.75 23.90 41.45
C ALA A 109 -22.04 23.22 41.94
N ARG A 110 -21.93 22.13 42.69
CA ARG A 110 -23.05 21.35 43.23
C ARG A 110 -23.27 21.67 44.71
N GLU A 111 -24.36 21.18 45.29
CA GLU A 111 -24.50 21.17 46.75
C GLU A 111 -23.58 20.10 47.34
N GLY A 112 -22.78 20.47 48.34
CA GLY A 112 -21.82 19.56 48.94
C GLY A 112 -22.47 18.52 49.85
N THR A 113 -21.85 17.34 49.94
CA THR A 113 -22.33 16.21 50.73
C THR A 113 -21.37 15.88 51.88
N GLY A 114 -21.87 15.22 52.93
CA GLY A 114 -21.05 14.78 54.06
C GLY A 114 -20.40 15.97 54.78
N LEU A 115 -19.07 16.03 54.79
CA LEU A 115 -18.31 17.17 55.34
C LEU A 115 -18.69 18.52 54.72
N LEU A 116 -19.13 18.51 53.44
CA LEU A 116 -19.41 19.72 52.66
C LEU A 116 -20.90 20.11 52.66
N THR A 117 -21.70 19.51 53.54
CA THR A 117 -23.12 19.84 53.66
C THR A 117 -23.31 21.32 54.04
N GLY A 118 -24.11 22.06 53.27
CA GLY A 118 -24.36 23.49 53.48
C GLY A 118 -23.41 24.46 52.76
N VAL A 119 -22.39 23.95 52.06
CA VAL A 119 -21.58 24.74 51.11
C VAL A 119 -21.78 24.21 49.68
N ARG A 120 -21.39 25.02 48.68
CA ARG A 120 -21.31 24.54 47.30
C ARG A 120 -19.94 23.91 47.06
N SER A 121 -19.83 22.96 46.15
CA SER A 121 -18.56 22.31 45.85
C SER A 121 -18.34 22.10 44.35
N ILE A 122 -17.08 22.21 43.93
CA ILE A 122 -16.61 21.86 42.59
C ILE A 122 -15.66 20.66 42.75
N GLU A 123 -15.92 19.60 41.97
CA GLU A 123 -15.03 18.44 41.89
C GLU A 123 -13.74 18.83 41.14
N LEU A 124 -12.59 18.70 41.80
CA LEU A 124 -11.28 19.04 41.22
C LEU A 124 -10.63 17.82 40.57
N ARG A 125 -10.61 16.69 41.28
CA ARG A 125 -10.06 15.41 40.82
C ARG A 125 -10.59 14.26 41.67
N ASN A 126 -11.12 13.22 41.03
CA ASN A 126 -11.36 11.93 41.69
C ASN A 126 -10.02 11.20 41.86
N VAL A 127 -9.61 11.02 43.11
CA VAL A 127 -8.34 10.44 43.52
C VAL A 127 -8.47 10.02 44.99
N ASP A 128 -7.88 8.87 45.37
CA ASP A 128 -7.86 8.42 46.76
C ASP A 128 -6.73 9.10 47.55
N PRO A 129 -6.94 9.50 48.82
CA PRO A 129 -5.86 10.00 49.65
C PRO A 129 -4.94 8.85 50.05
N ALA A 130 -3.65 8.93 49.69
CA ALA A 130 -2.65 7.98 50.17
C ALA A 130 -2.36 8.23 51.65
N TRP A 131 -2.74 7.27 52.50
CA TRP A 131 -2.61 7.32 53.95
C TRP A 131 -1.13 7.20 54.36
N GLY A 132 -0.73 7.96 55.38
CA GLY A 132 0.67 8.08 55.81
C GLY A 132 1.50 9.12 55.04
N HIS A 133 0.97 9.70 53.97
CA HIS A 133 1.66 10.75 53.19
C HIS A 133 1.41 12.14 53.78
N THR A 134 2.34 13.06 53.52
CA THR A 134 2.21 14.49 53.81
C THR A 134 1.89 15.25 52.53
N TYR A 135 0.81 16.02 52.55
CA TYR A 135 0.41 16.88 51.45
C TYR A 135 0.65 18.34 51.82
N GLU A 136 1.20 19.12 50.90
CA GLU A 136 1.20 20.57 50.94
C GLU A 136 0.10 21.09 50.01
N THR A 137 -0.83 21.87 50.57
CA THR A 137 -1.90 22.53 49.83
C THR A 137 -1.70 24.03 49.88
N ARG A 138 -1.57 24.64 48.69
CA ARG A 138 -1.64 26.10 48.50
C ARG A 138 -3.01 26.47 47.98
N LEU A 139 -3.74 27.27 48.75
CA LEU A 139 -5.03 27.86 48.40
C LEU A 139 -4.86 29.39 48.35
N ALA A 140 -4.97 29.96 47.16
CA ALA A 140 -4.98 31.41 46.96
C ALA A 140 -6.39 31.87 46.58
N TYR A 141 -6.81 33.01 47.11
CA TYR A 141 -8.05 33.68 46.77
C TYR A 141 -7.81 35.17 46.62
N ASP A 142 -8.27 35.71 45.50
CA ASP A 142 -8.37 37.14 45.26
C ASP A 142 -9.83 37.59 45.45
N SER A 143 -10.05 38.43 46.45
CA SER A 143 -11.35 38.98 46.80
C SER A 143 -11.83 40.11 45.88
N GLU A 144 -10.93 40.75 45.13
CA GLU A 144 -11.26 41.81 44.16
C GLU A 144 -11.75 41.20 42.84
N HIS A 145 -11.01 40.22 42.31
CA HIS A 145 -11.35 39.57 41.03
C HIS A 145 -12.20 38.29 41.20
N GLY A 146 -12.30 37.77 42.42
CA GLY A 146 -13.02 36.52 42.73
C GLY A 146 -12.26 35.25 42.30
N THR A 147 -10.98 35.33 41.97
CA THR A 147 -10.22 34.19 41.43
C THR A 147 -9.66 33.32 42.55
N VAL A 148 -9.88 32.00 42.46
CA VAL A 148 -9.35 30.98 43.38
C VAL A 148 -8.33 30.11 42.66
N ALA A 149 -7.13 29.96 43.22
CA ALA A 149 -6.14 28.99 42.77
C ALA A 149 -5.85 27.94 43.87
N VAL A 150 -5.69 26.69 43.43
CA VAL A 150 -5.45 25.52 44.27
C VAL A 150 -4.28 24.74 43.68
N THR A 151 -3.24 24.52 44.49
CA THR A 151 -2.22 23.50 44.23
C THR A 151 -2.22 22.51 45.39
N VAL A 152 -2.24 21.21 45.10
CA VAL A 152 -2.05 20.13 46.08
C VAL A 152 -0.89 19.29 45.61
N THR A 153 0.15 19.19 46.44
CA THR A 153 1.36 18.41 46.18
C THR A 153 1.53 17.39 47.29
N ASP A 154 1.68 16.12 46.93
CA ASP A 154 2.18 15.11 47.84
C ASP A 154 3.69 15.31 47.99
N ILE A 155 4.12 15.86 49.13
CA ILE A 155 5.54 16.13 49.37
C ILE A 155 6.30 14.89 49.89
N THR A 156 5.61 13.78 50.15
CA THR A 156 6.23 12.49 50.43
C THR A 156 6.74 11.82 49.15
N THR A 157 6.02 11.99 48.03
CA THR A 157 6.42 11.46 46.70
C THR A 157 7.04 12.51 45.78
N GLY A 158 6.74 13.79 46.00
CA GLY A 158 7.04 14.89 45.08
C GLY A 158 6.02 15.08 43.95
N GLU A 159 4.91 14.33 43.95
CA GLU A 159 3.89 14.42 42.89
C GLU A 159 2.91 15.59 43.13
N GLN A 160 2.66 16.38 42.08
CA GLN A 160 1.59 17.37 42.07
C GLN A 160 0.22 16.72 41.81
N VAL A 161 -0.50 16.39 42.89
CA VAL A 161 -1.84 15.78 42.87
C VAL A 161 -2.86 16.64 42.12
N TYR A 162 -2.81 17.95 42.27
CA TYR A 162 -3.66 18.88 41.52
C TYR A 162 -3.01 20.27 41.40
N ALA A 163 -3.21 20.93 40.26
CA ALA A 163 -3.06 22.38 40.15
C ALA A 163 -4.16 22.92 39.25
N GLY A 164 -4.87 23.95 39.71
CA GLY A 164 -5.93 24.58 38.97
C GLY A 164 -6.74 25.52 39.86
N GLY A 165 -8.04 25.64 39.64
CA GLY A 165 -8.91 26.50 40.45
C GLY A 165 -10.20 26.87 39.75
N ALA A 166 -10.83 27.95 40.17
CA ALA A 166 -12.07 28.48 39.61
C ALA A 166 -12.21 29.98 39.91
N ASP A 167 -12.97 30.70 39.09
CA ASP A 167 -13.48 32.01 39.48
C ASP A 167 -14.79 31.84 40.27
N VAL A 168 -14.96 32.66 41.30
CA VAL A 168 -16.15 32.80 42.14
C VAL A 168 -16.60 34.27 42.14
N ARG A 169 -17.69 34.65 42.83
CA ARG A 169 -18.01 36.07 42.99
C ARG A 169 -16.98 36.77 43.90
N PRO A 170 -16.48 37.97 43.52
CA PRO A 170 -15.70 38.83 44.42
C PRO A 170 -16.40 39.07 45.76
N HIS A 171 -15.66 38.94 46.85
CA HIS A 171 -16.15 39.22 48.21
C HIS A 171 -14.97 39.37 49.18
N PRO A 172 -14.93 40.42 50.02
CA PRO A 172 -13.89 40.61 51.02
C PRO A 172 -13.73 39.41 51.97
N VAL A 173 -12.49 39.07 52.30
CA VAL A 173 -12.14 38.10 53.34
C VAL A 173 -11.27 38.76 54.39
N ALA A 174 -11.42 38.33 55.64
CA ALA A 174 -10.77 38.95 56.79
C ALA A 174 -10.14 37.95 57.77
N GLN A 175 -10.30 36.64 57.55
CA GLN A 175 -9.84 35.62 58.49
C GLN A 175 -9.27 34.39 57.78
N LEU A 176 -8.09 33.98 58.25
CA LEU A 176 -7.48 32.69 57.97
C LEU A 176 -8.14 31.64 58.85
N LEU A 177 -8.70 30.57 58.26
CA LEU A 177 -9.34 29.48 59.00
C LEU A 177 -8.70 28.15 58.61
N ALA A 178 -7.84 27.60 59.46
CA ALA A 178 -7.47 26.19 59.35
C ALA A 178 -8.50 25.33 60.10
N LEU A 179 -9.24 24.52 59.34
CA LEU A 179 -10.26 23.63 59.89
C LEU A 179 -9.69 22.22 60.07
N ALA A 180 -9.30 21.88 61.29
CA ALA A 180 -8.94 20.51 61.65
C ALA A 180 -10.22 19.64 61.75
N PRO A 181 -10.33 18.51 61.04
CA PRO A 181 -11.27 17.46 61.34
C PRO A 181 -10.92 16.81 62.68
N ASP A 182 -11.93 16.24 63.32
CA ASP A 182 -12.03 15.82 64.71
C ASP A 182 -11.23 14.55 65.10
N GLY A 183 -9.93 14.57 64.80
CA GLY A 183 -8.94 14.06 65.76
C GLY A 183 -8.10 12.84 65.38
N ARG A 184 -7.14 13.03 64.46
CA ARG A 184 -5.72 12.57 64.56
C ARG A 184 -4.95 12.78 63.24
N THR A 185 -4.77 14.05 62.88
CA THR A 185 -3.98 14.47 61.72
C THR A 185 -3.19 15.72 62.13
N ALA A 186 -1.89 15.78 61.83
CA ALA A 186 -1.09 16.96 62.12
C ALA A 186 -1.29 18.01 61.01
N TYR A 187 -1.64 19.24 61.40
CA TYR A 187 -1.84 20.39 60.52
C TYR A 187 -0.84 21.48 60.87
N ASP A 188 0.00 21.85 59.92
CA ASP A 188 0.90 22.99 60.02
C ASP A 188 0.46 24.03 58.97
N ILE A 189 -0.03 25.19 59.40
CA ILE A 189 -0.07 26.36 58.49
C ILE A 189 1.38 26.81 58.35
N ILE A 190 1.97 26.57 57.17
CA ILE A 190 3.36 26.92 56.90
C ILE A 190 3.47 28.42 56.69
N GLU A 191 2.51 28.98 55.95
CA GLU A 191 2.62 30.35 55.45
C GLU A 191 1.23 30.91 55.10
N ALA A 192 1.03 32.19 55.38
CA ALA A 192 -0.05 33.00 54.84
C ALA A 192 0.54 34.32 54.31
N ARG A 193 0.31 34.66 53.03
CA ARG A 193 0.78 35.89 52.39
C ARG A 193 -0.38 36.72 51.87
N PRO A 194 -0.36 38.06 52.03
CA PRO A 194 -1.35 38.97 51.44
C PRO A 194 -1.05 39.22 49.95
N LEU A 195 -0.93 38.15 49.17
CA LEU A 195 -0.53 38.15 47.76
C LEU A 195 -1.21 36.95 47.06
N PHE A 196 -1.65 37.11 45.82
CA PHE A 196 -2.19 36.00 45.03
C PHE A 196 -1.06 35.16 44.42
N ALA A 197 -1.02 33.86 44.68
CA ALA A 197 -0.07 32.94 44.07
C ALA A 197 -0.80 31.82 43.30
N PRO A 198 -0.87 31.86 41.95
CA PRO A 198 -1.61 30.88 41.15
C PRO A 198 -1.05 29.45 41.17
N GLY A 199 0.16 29.25 41.71
CA GLY A 199 0.93 28.02 41.52
C GLY A 199 1.76 28.06 40.22
N PRO A 200 2.24 26.92 39.70
CA PRO A 200 3.08 26.88 38.50
C PRO A 200 2.27 27.22 37.23
N VAL A 201 2.47 28.42 36.69
CA VAL A 201 1.85 28.88 35.43
C VAL A 201 2.58 28.25 34.26
N ARG A 202 1.96 27.24 33.65
CA ARG A 202 2.47 26.61 32.43
C ARG A 202 2.19 27.49 31.21
N TRP A 203 3.14 27.53 30.29
CA TRP A 203 3.03 28.25 29.02
C TRP A 203 3.69 27.46 27.89
N ARG A 204 3.39 27.82 26.64
CA ARG A 204 4.06 27.30 25.43
C ARG A 204 4.19 28.39 24.39
N LEU A 205 5.31 28.40 23.65
CA LEU A 205 5.40 29.14 22.40
C LEU A 205 4.58 28.42 21.32
N LEU A 206 3.71 29.18 20.65
CA LEU A 206 3.01 28.76 19.44
C LEU A 206 3.39 29.68 18.29
N GLN A 207 3.49 29.14 17.09
CA GLN A 207 3.79 29.90 15.88
C GLN A 207 2.78 29.57 14.77
N ARG A 208 2.43 30.57 13.96
CA ARG A 208 1.46 30.45 12.86
C ARG A 208 2.00 29.54 11.76
N SER A 209 1.22 28.52 11.41
CA SER A 209 1.46 27.63 10.26
C SER A 209 0.13 27.44 9.51
N GLY A 210 0.04 28.00 8.32
CA GLY A 210 -1.24 28.15 7.61
C GLY A 210 -2.27 28.87 8.49
N ASN A 211 -3.45 28.28 8.63
CA ASN A 211 -4.55 28.83 9.45
C ASN A 211 -4.44 28.50 10.95
N ALA A 212 -3.46 27.69 11.38
CA ALA A 212 -3.35 27.19 12.75
C ALA A 212 -2.17 27.82 13.53
N LEU A 213 -2.25 27.79 14.86
CA LEU A 213 -1.14 28.06 15.77
C LEU A 213 -0.64 26.71 16.31
N LEU A 214 0.61 26.36 16.01
CA LEU A 214 1.22 25.09 16.41
C LEU A 214 2.32 25.33 17.45
N ALA A 215 2.46 24.43 18.41
CA ALA A 215 3.52 24.53 19.42
C ALA A 215 4.90 24.39 18.78
N THR A 216 5.84 25.24 19.16
CA THR A 216 7.20 25.22 18.63
C THR A 216 8.23 25.64 19.68
N GLU A 217 9.43 25.08 19.56
CA GLU A 217 10.66 25.56 20.23
C GLU A 217 11.58 26.27 19.21
N ASN A 218 11.24 26.20 17.92
CA ASN A 218 11.94 26.79 16.80
C ASN A 218 11.14 27.99 16.28
N VAL A 219 11.68 29.20 16.44
CA VAL A 219 11.00 30.46 16.12
C VAL A 219 11.53 31.01 14.79
N ASN A 220 10.69 30.93 13.76
CA ASN A 220 10.85 31.70 12.53
C ASN A 220 10.52 33.18 12.80
N ARG A 221 11.48 34.09 12.60
CA ARG A 221 11.34 35.55 12.83
C ARG A 221 10.25 36.23 12.01
N ARG A 222 9.82 35.62 10.91
CA ARG A 222 8.80 36.16 9.99
C ARG A 222 7.38 35.70 10.32
N ALA A 223 7.24 34.66 11.14
CA ALA A 223 5.94 34.10 11.48
C ALA A 223 5.40 34.69 12.79
N GLU A 224 4.10 34.96 12.81
CA GLU A 224 3.37 35.38 14.01
C GLU A 224 3.57 34.34 15.13
N THR A 225 4.05 34.81 16.27
CA THR A 225 4.42 33.97 17.41
C THR A 225 3.68 34.48 18.65
N VAL A 226 3.09 33.57 19.42
CA VAL A 226 2.36 33.87 20.66
C VAL A 226 2.82 32.96 21.78
N VAL A 227 2.73 33.43 23.02
CA VAL A 227 2.82 32.59 24.21
C VAL A 227 1.40 32.20 24.62
N ARG A 228 1.07 30.91 24.54
CA ARG A 228 -0.17 30.39 25.12
C ARG A 228 0.03 30.07 26.59
N LEU A 229 -0.73 30.71 27.47
CA LEU A 229 -0.84 30.29 28.87
C LEU A 229 -1.76 29.08 28.99
N GLN A 230 -1.47 28.19 29.94
CA GLN A 230 -2.29 27.02 30.25
C GLN A 230 -2.83 27.17 31.68
N VAL A 231 -3.94 27.91 31.79
CA VAL A 231 -4.54 28.32 33.08
C VAL A 231 -6.07 28.14 33.06
N PRO A 232 -6.71 27.78 34.18
CA PRO A 232 -8.17 27.56 34.25
C PRO A 232 -9.00 28.79 34.64
N TRP A 233 -8.36 29.95 34.85
CA TRP A 233 -9.00 31.18 35.36
C TRP A 233 -9.30 32.17 34.23
N LYS A 234 -10.41 32.91 34.32
CA LYS A 234 -10.79 33.96 33.33
C LYS A 234 -9.95 35.23 33.45
N SER A 235 -9.36 35.47 34.61
CA SER A 235 -8.39 36.54 34.85
C SER A 235 -7.44 36.09 35.97
N MET A 236 -6.33 36.78 36.14
CA MET A 236 -5.44 36.63 37.30
C MET A 236 -4.91 38.01 37.68
N PRO A 237 -4.85 38.39 38.96
CA PRO A 237 -4.19 39.63 39.38
C PRO A 237 -2.69 39.56 39.10
N GLY A 238 -2.12 40.60 38.48
CA GLY A 238 -0.68 40.66 38.14
C GLY A 238 -0.37 40.52 36.65
N THR A 239 0.90 40.28 36.34
CA THR A 239 1.47 40.36 35.00
C THR A 239 2.30 39.12 34.67
N PHE A 240 2.00 38.47 33.55
CA PHE A 240 2.90 37.48 32.95
C PHE A 240 3.94 38.19 32.07
N GLN A 241 5.20 37.81 32.18
CA GLN A 241 6.30 38.28 31.33
C GLN A 241 7.11 37.11 30.77
N LEU A 242 7.24 37.06 29.44
CA LEU A 242 8.19 36.20 28.75
C LEU A 242 9.50 36.95 28.56
N THR A 243 10.61 36.42 29.07
CA THR A 243 11.93 37.04 29.00
C THR A 243 12.92 36.10 28.33
N ALA A 244 13.57 36.51 27.24
CA ALA A 244 14.76 35.81 26.75
C ALA A 244 16.02 36.35 27.43
N VAL A 245 16.99 35.49 27.69
CA VAL A 245 18.34 35.91 28.14
C VAL A 245 19.30 35.84 26.96
N VAL A 246 19.82 37.01 26.57
CA VAL A 246 20.69 37.21 25.41
C VAL A 246 22.00 37.79 25.91
N GLU A 247 23.09 37.03 25.85
CA GLU A 247 24.42 37.45 26.33
C GLU A 247 24.41 38.00 27.78
N GLY A 248 23.57 37.40 28.64
CA GLY A 248 23.37 37.84 30.03
C GLY A 248 22.41 39.03 30.22
N ARG A 249 21.92 39.65 29.14
CA ARG A 249 20.88 40.68 29.18
C ARG A 249 19.48 40.05 29.11
N ARG A 250 18.56 40.54 29.94
CA ARG A 250 17.16 40.12 29.97
C ARG A 250 16.33 40.99 29.01
N ILE A 251 15.69 40.38 28.02
CA ILE A 251 14.82 41.05 27.03
C ILE A 251 13.40 40.54 27.20
N VAL A 252 12.45 41.42 27.54
CA VAL A 252 11.03 41.05 27.66
C VAL A 252 10.42 40.94 26.26
N LEU A 253 10.18 39.70 25.82
CA LEU A 253 9.66 39.36 24.50
C LEU A 253 8.12 39.47 24.41
N ALA A 254 7.42 39.21 25.52
CA ALA A 254 5.97 39.32 25.63
C ALA A 254 5.60 39.71 27.06
N SER A 255 4.53 40.49 27.24
CA SER A 255 4.03 40.88 28.56
C SER A 255 2.52 41.11 28.50
N ALA A 256 1.78 40.56 29.46
CA ALA A 256 0.34 40.79 29.59
C ALA A 256 -0.09 40.87 31.05
N HIS A 257 -0.83 41.92 31.37
CA HIS A 257 -1.50 42.12 32.66
C HIS A 257 -2.90 41.48 32.62
N GLY A 258 -3.36 40.88 33.72
CA GLY A 258 -4.66 40.19 33.76
C GLY A 258 -4.80 39.00 32.78
N PRO A 259 -3.77 38.17 32.52
CA PRO A 259 -3.67 37.43 31.27
C PRO A 259 -4.62 36.22 31.13
N GLY A 260 -5.46 35.90 32.12
CA GLY A 260 -6.52 34.88 31.96
C GLY A 260 -7.50 35.20 30.82
N ALA A 261 -7.69 36.48 30.51
CA ALA A 261 -8.51 36.93 29.38
C ALA A 261 -7.75 36.94 28.04
N ALA A 262 -6.41 36.83 28.07
CA ALA A 262 -5.51 36.88 26.94
C ALA A 262 -4.71 35.57 26.86
N LEU A 263 -5.41 34.46 26.58
CA LEU A 263 -4.85 33.12 26.56
C LEU A 263 -3.63 32.98 25.63
N ASP A 264 -3.65 33.71 24.50
CA ASP A 264 -2.53 33.87 23.57
C ASP A 264 -1.96 35.29 23.66
N ILE A 265 -0.74 35.43 24.17
CA ILE A 265 -0.05 36.72 24.31
C ILE A 265 0.91 36.88 23.11
N PRO A 266 0.77 37.92 22.28
CA PRO A 266 1.68 38.12 21.14
C PRO A 266 3.12 38.38 21.61
N VAL A 267 4.07 37.70 20.96
CA VAL A 267 5.49 37.99 21.10
C VAL A 267 5.83 39.15 20.16
N ALA A 268 6.53 40.16 20.65
CA ALA A 268 6.87 41.35 19.88
C ALA A 268 7.74 40.97 18.64
N PRO A 269 7.22 41.12 17.40
CA PRO A 269 7.93 40.66 16.21
C PRO A 269 9.25 41.42 15.98
N GLU A 270 9.28 42.69 16.35
CA GLU A 270 10.48 43.54 16.24
C GLU A 270 11.64 43.00 17.09
N LEU A 271 11.35 42.58 18.33
CA LEU A 271 12.37 41.99 19.21
C LEU A 271 12.86 40.65 18.68
N LEU A 272 11.98 39.80 18.13
CA LEU A 272 12.38 38.54 17.51
C LEU A 272 13.29 38.75 16.28
N ARG A 273 13.12 39.85 15.52
CA ARG A 273 14.00 40.23 14.40
C ARG A 273 15.37 40.70 14.88
N GLU A 274 15.44 41.36 16.03
CA GLU A 274 16.70 41.80 16.65
C GLU A 274 17.52 40.65 17.27
N LEU A 275 16.89 39.50 17.57
CA LEU A 275 17.61 38.32 18.09
C LEU A 275 18.51 37.68 17.01
N PRO A 276 19.83 37.53 17.26
CA PRO A 276 20.72 36.76 16.39
C PRO A 276 20.28 35.29 16.23
N ALA A 277 20.87 34.59 15.27
CA ALA A 277 20.55 33.17 15.05
C ALA A 277 21.24 32.33 16.12
N GLY A 278 20.49 31.48 16.83
CA GLY A 278 21.03 30.69 17.94
C GLY A 278 19.98 30.20 18.94
N ARG A 279 20.46 29.59 20.03
CA ARG A 279 19.63 29.16 21.16
C ARG A 279 19.65 30.18 22.29
N TYR A 280 18.47 30.43 22.85
CA TYR A 280 18.25 31.33 23.95
C TYR A 280 17.41 30.64 25.04
N PRO A 281 17.80 30.69 26.32
CA PRO A 281 16.89 30.33 27.39
C PRO A 281 15.81 31.42 27.50
N VAL A 282 14.56 30.98 27.65
CA VAL A 282 13.39 31.83 27.75
C VAL A 282 12.62 31.48 29.01
N GLU A 283 12.37 32.50 29.82
CA GLU A 283 11.76 32.43 31.14
C GLU A 283 10.39 33.11 31.10
N GLY A 284 9.32 32.36 31.36
CA GLY A 284 8.02 32.92 31.66
C GLY A 284 7.87 33.09 33.17
N ALA A 285 7.76 34.33 33.62
CA ALA A 285 7.55 34.69 35.02
C ALA A 285 6.14 35.27 35.21
N TYR A 286 5.49 34.91 36.32
CA TYR A 286 4.27 35.55 36.78
C TYR A 286 4.59 36.45 37.97
N ILE A 287 4.28 37.74 37.83
CA ILE A 287 4.67 38.80 38.76
C ILE A 287 3.43 39.44 39.35
N VAL A 288 3.35 39.49 40.69
CA VAL A 288 2.29 40.18 41.44
C VAL A 288 2.96 41.12 42.43
N ASP A 289 2.56 42.39 42.43
CA ASP A 289 3.13 43.48 43.26
C ASP A 289 4.67 43.59 43.25
N GLY A 290 5.30 43.16 42.14
CA GLY A 290 6.75 43.16 41.95
C GLY A 290 7.47 41.87 42.37
N GLU A 291 6.79 40.92 43.03
CA GLU A 291 7.35 39.62 43.37
C GLU A 291 7.07 38.58 42.27
N VAL A 292 8.07 37.77 41.92
CA VAL A 292 7.91 36.60 41.04
C VAL A 292 7.30 35.45 41.84
N VAL A 293 6.00 35.21 41.67
CA VAL A 293 5.27 34.16 42.39
C VAL A 293 5.20 32.83 41.62
N SER A 294 5.54 32.85 40.32
CA SER A 294 5.61 31.67 39.46
C SER A 294 6.68 31.86 38.39
N HIS A 295 7.39 30.79 38.04
CA HIS A 295 8.46 30.83 37.04
C HIS A 295 8.60 29.46 36.33
N MET A 296 8.73 29.50 35.01
CA MET A 296 9.04 28.33 34.18
C MET A 296 9.98 28.74 33.04
N ALA A 297 11.08 28.03 32.86
CA ALA A 297 12.06 28.26 31.81
C ALA A 297 12.10 27.10 30.80
N GLN A 298 12.40 27.42 29.54
CA GLN A 298 12.64 26.46 28.44
C GLN A 298 13.64 27.05 27.43
N GLU A 299 14.17 26.24 26.52
CA GLU A 299 14.96 26.74 25.39
C GLU A 299 14.06 27.25 24.25
N MET A 300 14.59 28.19 23.47
CA MET A 300 14.05 28.67 22.20
C MET A 300 15.19 28.78 21.19
N THR A 301 15.05 28.16 20.02
CA THR A 301 15.97 28.33 18.89
C THR A 301 15.41 29.40 17.96
N VAL A 302 16.16 30.47 17.71
CA VAL A 302 15.81 31.54 16.77
C VAL A 302 16.62 31.37 15.50
N GLY A 303 15.93 31.47 14.36
CA GLY A 303 16.52 31.34 13.05
C GLY A 303 16.06 30.08 12.33
N ARG A 304 15.74 30.23 11.05
CA ARG A 304 15.33 29.15 10.14
C ARG A 304 16.14 29.24 8.85
N VAL A 305 16.57 28.08 8.36
CA VAL A 305 17.14 27.89 7.02
C VAL A 305 16.26 26.87 6.32
N GLU A 306 15.61 27.26 5.23
CA GLU A 306 14.80 26.38 4.40
C GLU A 306 15.49 26.17 3.07
N THR A 307 15.68 24.91 2.65
CA THR A 307 16.24 24.57 1.35
C THR A 307 15.21 23.85 0.50
N ARG A 308 15.16 24.20 -0.79
CA ARG A 308 14.34 23.54 -1.79
C ARG A 308 15.14 23.37 -3.08
N LEU A 309 15.30 22.14 -3.53
CA LEU A 309 15.91 21.83 -4.81
C LEU A 309 14.80 21.59 -5.84
N THR A 310 14.82 22.30 -6.96
CA THR A 310 13.75 22.24 -7.97
C THR A 310 14.31 22.05 -9.37
N GLY A 311 13.47 21.53 -10.28
CA GLY A 311 13.78 21.44 -11.70
C GLY A 311 14.96 20.50 -12.02
N LEU A 312 15.19 19.47 -11.21
CA LEU A 312 16.20 18.44 -11.50
C LEU A 312 15.89 17.72 -12.81
N ALA A 313 16.75 17.91 -13.81
CA ALA A 313 16.65 17.30 -15.13
C ALA A 313 18.05 17.00 -15.69
N VAL A 314 18.16 16.04 -16.61
CA VAL A 314 19.43 15.76 -17.29
C VAL A 314 19.87 17.00 -18.08
N HIS A 315 21.11 17.42 -17.86
CA HIS A 315 21.69 18.58 -18.51
C HIS A 315 21.92 18.31 -20.01
N ARG A 316 21.91 19.38 -20.83
CA ARG A 316 21.91 19.29 -22.31
C ARG A 316 23.10 18.56 -22.93
N ASP A 317 24.20 18.43 -22.21
CA ASP A 317 25.41 17.73 -22.65
C ASP A 317 25.42 16.24 -22.32
N GLY A 318 24.42 15.74 -21.58
CA GLY A 318 24.36 14.35 -21.15
C GLY A 318 25.49 13.97 -20.18
N LYS A 319 25.89 14.86 -19.26
CA LYS A 319 26.97 14.57 -18.28
C LYS A 319 26.65 14.91 -16.83
N ALA A 320 25.56 15.61 -16.58
CA ALA A 320 25.13 16.01 -15.24
C ALA A 320 23.60 16.02 -15.12
N VAL A 321 23.09 15.99 -13.89
CA VAL A 321 21.72 16.44 -13.59
C VAL A 321 21.83 17.89 -13.13
N ALA A 322 21.08 18.80 -13.77
CA ALA A 322 21.04 20.21 -13.43
C ALA A 322 19.75 20.56 -12.70
N GLY A 323 19.80 21.51 -11.78
CA GLY A 323 18.63 22.01 -11.05
C GLY A 323 18.88 23.40 -10.45
N MET A 324 17.88 23.93 -9.74
CA MET A 324 17.96 25.18 -8.99
C MET A 324 17.80 24.91 -7.50
N LEU A 325 18.86 25.16 -6.73
CA LEU A 325 18.80 25.17 -5.28
C LEU A 325 18.35 26.56 -4.81
N GLU A 326 17.27 26.60 -4.06
CA GLU A 326 16.78 27.79 -3.36
C GLU A 326 17.03 27.60 -1.86
N VAL A 327 17.67 28.59 -1.23
CA VAL A 327 17.94 28.62 0.20
C VAL A 327 17.35 29.91 0.75
N GLU A 328 16.41 29.82 1.67
CA GLU A 328 15.77 30.96 2.30
C GLU A 328 16.05 30.96 3.80
N THR A 329 16.57 32.09 4.30
CA THR A 329 16.69 32.33 5.74
C THR A 329 15.60 33.28 6.22
N ASP A 330 15.16 33.13 7.47
CA ASP A 330 14.16 34.03 8.08
C ASP A 330 14.70 35.42 8.48
N GLY A 331 16.03 35.55 8.51
CA GLY A 331 16.81 36.76 8.75
C GLY A 331 18.31 36.42 8.65
N PRO A 332 19.20 37.23 9.23
CA PRO A 332 20.64 36.97 9.22
C PRO A 332 21.00 35.63 9.89
N VAL A 333 21.70 34.77 9.14
CA VAL A 333 22.30 33.52 9.61
C VAL A 333 23.77 33.45 9.17
N PRO A 334 24.73 33.32 10.10
CA PRO A 334 26.15 33.28 9.76
C PRO A 334 26.54 31.93 9.12
N GLN A 335 27.40 31.97 8.09
CA GLN A 335 28.01 30.79 7.46
C GLN A 335 27.04 29.61 7.23
N VAL A 336 26.00 29.83 6.43
CA VAL A 336 25.20 28.74 5.88
C VAL A 336 26.05 28.02 4.83
N ALA A 337 26.48 26.80 5.15
CA ALA A 337 27.09 25.87 4.20
C ALA A 337 26.00 24.93 3.67
N VAL A 338 26.02 24.65 2.36
CA VAL A 338 25.10 23.68 1.75
C VAL A 338 25.84 22.74 0.81
N ASP A 339 25.71 21.46 1.08
CA ASP A 339 26.18 20.35 0.26
C ASP A 339 24.99 19.56 -0.30
N LEU A 340 25.18 18.88 -1.43
CA LEU A 340 24.23 17.90 -1.98
C LEU A 340 24.82 16.49 -1.88
N GLU A 341 24.11 15.60 -1.22
CA GLU A 341 24.36 14.16 -1.24
C GLU A 341 23.43 13.52 -2.28
N ALA A 342 23.98 13.06 -3.39
CA ALA A 342 23.23 12.42 -4.48
C ALA A 342 23.51 10.91 -4.52
N THR A 343 22.45 10.09 -4.49
CA THR A 343 22.51 8.64 -4.66
C THR A 343 21.94 8.28 -6.03
N PHE A 344 22.75 7.63 -6.88
CA PHE A 344 22.34 7.18 -8.20
C PHE A 344 21.83 5.74 -8.14
N LEU A 345 20.62 5.53 -8.67
CA LEU A 345 19.89 4.28 -8.64
C LEU A 345 19.53 3.83 -10.07
N LEU A 346 19.53 2.51 -10.25
CA LEU A 346 19.01 1.81 -11.42
C LEU A 346 17.67 1.19 -11.04
N HIS A 347 16.59 1.55 -11.73
CA HIS A 347 15.26 0.96 -11.55
C HIS A 347 15.06 -0.15 -12.59
N LEU A 348 14.69 -1.33 -12.11
CA LEU A 348 14.35 -2.49 -12.92
C LEU A 348 12.95 -2.96 -12.53
N MET A 349 12.10 -3.19 -13.53
CA MET A 349 10.85 -3.93 -13.35
C MET A 349 11.09 -5.37 -13.78
N GLN A 350 10.99 -6.30 -12.83
CA GLN A 350 11.03 -7.74 -13.09
C GLN A 350 9.71 -8.34 -12.62
N ARG A 351 9.12 -9.30 -13.32
CA ARG A 351 8.02 -10.10 -12.77
C ARG A 351 8.60 -11.36 -12.15
N ASP A 352 8.07 -11.75 -10.99
CA ASP A 352 8.44 -13.03 -10.38
C ASP A 352 7.71 -14.21 -11.07
N HIS A 353 7.98 -15.42 -10.60
CA HIS A 353 7.43 -16.68 -11.12
C HIS A 353 5.89 -16.82 -11.04
N VAL A 354 5.21 -15.89 -10.34
CA VAL A 354 3.73 -15.79 -10.32
C VAL A 354 3.21 -14.57 -11.06
N GLY A 355 4.07 -13.88 -11.83
CA GLY A 355 3.71 -12.73 -12.66
C GLY A 355 3.59 -11.39 -11.91
N VAL A 356 3.93 -11.34 -10.62
CA VAL A 356 3.81 -10.12 -9.81
C VAL A 356 4.97 -9.17 -10.13
N PRO A 357 4.70 -7.90 -10.51
CA PRO A 357 5.73 -6.94 -10.85
C PRO A 357 6.49 -6.46 -9.60
N GLN A 358 7.78 -6.75 -9.57
CA GLN A 358 8.75 -6.39 -8.54
C GLN A 358 9.64 -5.25 -9.04
N ALA A 359 9.47 -4.08 -8.40
CA ALA A 359 10.32 -2.91 -8.62
C ALA A 359 11.64 -3.04 -7.83
N SER A 360 12.74 -3.30 -8.52
CA SER A 360 14.08 -3.39 -7.93
C SER A 360 14.86 -2.09 -8.14
N ARG A 361 15.40 -1.51 -7.07
CA ARG A 361 16.33 -0.37 -7.14
C ARG A 361 17.75 -0.80 -6.78
N ILE A 362 18.66 -0.81 -7.76
CA ILE A 362 20.07 -1.13 -7.56
C ILE A 362 20.86 0.17 -7.37
N ARG A 363 21.57 0.31 -6.25
CA ARG A 363 22.46 1.46 -6.00
C ARG A 363 23.69 1.35 -6.90
N LEU A 364 23.96 2.40 -7.68
CA LEU A 364 25.07 2.45 -8.64
C LEU A 364 26.27 3.20 -8.07
N ALA A 365 26.04 4.40 -7.53
CA ALA A 365 27.09 5.30 -7.04
C ALA A 365 26.52 6.37 -6.13
N ASP A 366 27.39 6.99 -5.34
CA ASP A 366 27.10 8.18 -4.53
C ASP A 366 27.99 9.35 -4.96
N SER A 367 27.51 10.57 -4.80
CA SER A 367 28.27 11.80 -5.04
C SER A 367 27.94 12.83 -3.95
N ALA A 368 28.98 13.43 -3.36
CA ALA A 368 28.85 14.60 -2.49
C ALA A 368 29.35 15.83 -3.24
N LEU A 369 28.52 16.88 -3.34
CA LEU A 369 28.83 18.12 -4.05
C LEU A 369 28.67 19.32 -3.11
N PRO A 370 29.76 19.98 -2.66
CA PRO A 370 29.64 21.24 -1.96
C PRO A 370 29.16 22.33 -2.92
N VAL A 371 28.12 23.07 -2.53
CA VAL A 371 27.51 24.10 -3.39
C VAL A 371 28.02 25.49 -3.04
N PHE A 372 27.88 25.90 -1.77
CA PHE A 372 28.39 27.17 -1.28
C PHE A 372 28.56 27.16 0.25
N SER A 373 29.34 28.13 0.77
CA SER A 373 29.35 28.47 2.19
C SER A 373 29.49 29.99 2.37
N GLN A 374 28.44 30.64 2.87
CA GLN A 374 28.42 32.08 3.12
C GLN A 374 27.34 32.48 4.14
N SER A 375 27.46 33.65 4.75
CA SER A 375 26.36 34.20 5.56
C SER A 375 25.21 34.65 4.67
N LEU A 376 23.97 34.36 5.08
CA LEU A 376 22.76 34.67 4.32
C LEU A 376 21.78 35.53 5.12
N ASP A 377 21.06 36.40 4.41
CA ASP A 377 19.89 37.11 4.90
C ASP A 377 18.88 37.21 3.75
N GLY A 378 17.80 36.43 3.81
CA GLY A 378 16.80 36.36 2.75
C GLY A 378 16.92 35.13 1.84
N SER A 379 16.47 35.27 0.59
CA SER A 379 16.47 34.20 -0.40
C SER A 379 17.74 34.24 -1.26
N HIS A 380 18.38 33.09 -1.42
CA HIS A 380 19.54 32.87 -2.27
C HIS A 380 19.25 31.70 -3.23
N ARG A 381 19.54 31.90 -4.53
CA ARG A 381 19.27 30.90 -5.58
C ARG A 381 20.57 30.56 -6.28
N VAL A 382 20.91 29.27 -6.33
CA VAL A 382 22.16 28.77 -6.92
C VAL A 382 21.83 27.68 -7.95
N PRO A 383 22.22 27.83 -9.22
CA PRO A 383 22.14 26.73 -10.17
C PRO A 383 23.16 25.65 -9.79
N VAL A 384 22.72 24.39 -9.75
CA VAL A 384 23.55 23.24 -9.38
C VAL A 384 23.68 22.26 -10.55
N GLN A 385 24.84 21.62 -10.66
CA GLN A 385 25.10 20.55 -11.62
C GLN A 385 25.76 19.38 -10.88
N ILE A 386 25.06 18.25 -10.82
CA ILE A 386 25.50 17.02 -10.17
C ILE A 386 26.06 16.09 -11.25
N PRO A 387 27.37 15.81 -11.28
CA PRO A 387 27.98 14.95 -12.31
C PRO A 387 27.40 13.53 -12.31
N LEU A 388 27.17 12.98 -13.49
CA LEU A 388 26.68 11.62 -13.67
C LEU A 388 27.84 10.61 -13.67
N PRO A 389 27.70 9.43 -13.02
CA PRO A 389 28.74 8.39 -13.03
C PRO A 389 29.09 7.90 -14.45
N ALA A 390 30.32 7.42 -14.64
CA ALA A 390 30.77 6.83 -15.89
C ALA A 390 29.89 5.63 -16.32
N ASP A 391 29.46 4.82 -15.36
CA ASP A 391 28.57 3.67 -15.60
C ASP A 391 27.14 4.07 -16.00
N VAL A 392 26.71 5.30 -15.68
CA VAL A 392 25.40 5.83 -16.08
C VAL A 392 25.47 6.47 -17.47
N THR A 393 26.59 7.13 -17.79
CA THR A 393 26.79 7.82 -19.08
C THR A 393 27.25 6.91 -20.23
N SER A 394 27.64 5.66 -19.94
CA SER A 394 28.11 4.68 -20.94
C SER A 394 27.08 3.59 -21.33
N ARG A 395 25.90 3.56 -20.68
CA ARG A 395 24.86 2.55 -20.92
C ARG A 395 23.73 3.12 -21.79
N SER A 396 23.50 2.52 -22.96
CA SER A 396 22.41 2.88 -23.89
C SER A 396 21.15 2.02 -23.68
N GLY A 397 19.97 2.61 -23.89
CA GLY A 397 18.67 1.93 -23.88
C GLY A 397 17.74 2.35 -22.74
N HIS A 398 16.46 1.94 -22.81
CA HIS A 398 15.45 2.19 -21.78
C HIS A 398 15.73 1.38 -20.51
N THR A 399 16.68 1.92 -19.77
CA THR A 399 16.99 1.63 -18.38
C THR A 399 16.62 2.89 -17.61
N GLU A 400 15.68 2.79 -16.67
CA GLU A 400 15.23 3.93 -15.89
C GLU A 400 16.22 4.20 -14.75
N TYR A 401 16.84 5.37 -14.74
CA TYR A 401 17.75 5.81 -13.69
C TYR A 401 17.04 6.80 -12.78
N ALA A 402 17.27 6.69 -11.47
CA ALA A 402 16.84 7.67 -10.49
C ALA A 402 18.07 8.33 -9.85
N VAL A 403 17.96 9.61 -9.51
CA VAL A 403 18.87 10.27 -8.57
C VAL A 403 18.06 10.76 -7.37
N ASP A 404 18.38 10.24 -6.20
CA ASP A 404 17.83 10.70 -4.93
C ASP A 404 18.82 11.71 -4.34
N VAL A 405 18.42 12.99 -4.25
CA VAL A 405 19.25 14.08 -3.76
C VAL A 405 18.77 14.56 -2.40
N ARG A 406 19.66 14.49 -1.41
CA ARG A 406 19.49 15.06 -0.08
C ARG A 406 20.29 16.36 0.00
N VAL A 407 19.61 17.46 0.33
CA VAL A 407 20.26 18.73 0.64
C VAL A 407 20.73 18.70 2.10
N VAL A 408 22.01 18.96 2.32
CA VAL A 408 22.62 19.01 3.66
C VAL A 408 23.06 20.45 3.93
N ALA A 409 22.22 21.20 4.63
CA ALA A 409 22.59 22.51 5.15
C ALA A 409 23.27 22.37 6.53
N GLN A 410 24.25 23.23 6.81
CA GLN A 410 24.96 23.31 8.08
C GLN A 410 25.21 24.78 8.46
N THR A 411 25.22 25.06 9.77
CA THR A 411 25.48 26.38 10.34
C THR A 411 26.32 26.25 11.61
N PRO A 412 27.22 27.22 11.92
CA PRO A 412 28.02 27.21 13.15
C PRO A 412 27.19 27.53 14.41
N VAL A 413 26.00 28.11 14.25
CA VAL A 413 25.02 28.38 15.31
C VAL A 413 23.80 27.48 15.14
N PRO A 414 23.16 27.01 16.22
CA PRO A 414 21.97 26.18 16.12
C PRO A 414 20.79 26.99 15.56
N VAL A 415 20.22 26.51 14.45
CA VAL A 415 19.01 27.04 13.79
C VAL A 415 18.11 25.88 13.36
N HIS A 416 16.86 26.18 13.01
CA HIS A 416 15.95 25.18 12.46
C HIS A 416 16.17 25.01 10.95
N ILE A 417 16.72 23.86 10.55
CA ILE A 417 16.96 23.51 9.14
C ILE A 417 15.77 22.71 8.62
N VAL A 418 15.13 23.20 7.56
CA VAL A 418 14.11 22.50 6.77
C VAL A 418 14.71 22.17 5.42
N SER A 419 14.62 20.91 4.98
CA SER A 419 15.14 20.46 3.68
C SER A 419 14.35 19.25 3.25
N GLU A 420 13.77 19.30 2.04
CA GLU A 420 13.02 18.19 1.47
C GLU A 420 13.95 17.35 0.57
N PRO A 421 13.96 16.00 0.69
CA PRO A 421 14.67 15.15 -0.24
C PRO A 421 13.96 15.18 -1.60
N VAL A 422 14.73 15.16 -2.69
CA VAL A 422 14.18 15.26 -4.05
C VAL A 422 14.71 14.13 -4.91
N SER A 423 13.78 13.33 -5.45
CA SER A 423 14.06 12.28 -6.43
C SER A 423 13.78 12.80 -7.85
N ALA A 424 14.67 12.49 -8.80
CA ALA A 424 14.44 12.73 -10.22
C ALA A 424 14.78 11.49 -11.05
N THR A 425 13.95 11.21 -12.05
CA THR A 425 14.02 9.98 -12.86
C THR A 425 14.26 10.32 -14.33
N PHE A 426 15.13 9.56 -15.00
CA PHE A 426 15.56 9.82 -16.38
C PHE A 426 15.99 8.55 -17.13
N ALA A 427 15.85 8.57 -18.47
CA ALA A 427 16.26 7.49 -19.36
C ALA A 427 17.20 8.02 -20.47
N TRP A 428 18.17 7.21 -20.89
CA TRP A 428 19.17 7.60 -21.88
C TRP A 428 18.78 7.21 -23.30
N GLN A 429 18.31 8.22 -24.04
CA GLN A 429 17.94 8.16 -25.46
C GLN A 429 16.70 7.30 -25.75
N THR A 430 16.05 7.63 -26.86
CA THR A 430 14.99 6.79 -27.45
C THR A 430 15.61 5.47 -27.91
N PRO A 431 15.18 4.30 -27.42
CA PRO A 431 15.72 3.01 -27.82
C PRO A 431 15.40 2.75 -29.28
N VAL A 432 16.39 2.22 -29.98
CA VAL A 432 16.30 1.91 -31.40
C VAL A 432 16.05 0.41 -31.55
N PHE A 433 14.91 0.04 -32.12
CA PHE A 433 14.56 -1.32 -32.48
C PHE A 433 14.69 -1.48 -34.00
N THR A 434 15.76 -2.14 -34.44
CA THR A 434 15.95 -2.49 -35.85
C THR A 434 15.18 -3.77 -36.14
N VAL A 435 14.14 -3.67 -36.97
CA VAL A 435 13.31 -4.80 -37.41
C VAL A 435 13.78 -5.23 -38.79
N ASP A 436 14.41 -6.39 -38.89
CA ASP A 436 14.98 -6.90 -40.14
C ASP A 436 14.10 -8.04 -40.71
N PRO A 437 13.26 -7.76 -41.73
CA PRO A 437 12.37 -8.77 -42.30
C PRO A 437 13.11 -9.87 -43.10
N ALA A 438 14.39 -9.68 -43.44
CA ALA A 438 15.18 -10.68 -44.15
C ALA A 438 15.66 -11.84 -43.25
N VAL A 439 15.59 -11.67 -41.91
CA VAL A 439 16.00 -12.69 -40.93
C VAL A 439 14.76 -13.26 -40.25
N THR A 440 14.26 -14.38 -40.79
CA THR A 440 13.07 -15.09 -40.29
C THR A 440 13.43 -16.20 -39.30
N TYR A 441 12.52 -16.46 -38.34
CA TYR A 441 12.57 -17.56 -37.38
C TYR A 441 11.40 -18.53 -37.62
N GLN A 442 10.67 -18.92 -36.56
CA GLN A 442 9.56 -19.85 -36.67
C GLN A 442 8.37 -19.24 -37.45
N VAL A 443 7.62 -20.14 -38.11
CA VAL A 443 6.27 -19.86 -38.61
C VAL A 443 5.31 -19.92 -37.43
N ILE A 444 4.30 -19.06 -37.42
CA ILE A 444 3.23 -19.03 -36.44
C ILE A 444 2.06 -19.85 -36.98
N ASP A 445 1.65 -20.85 -36.20
CA ASP A 445 0.51 -21.71 -36.48
C ASP A 445 -0.79 -21.02 -36.05
N GLY A 446 -0.79 -20.36 -34.89
CA GLY A 446 -1.95 -19.57 -34.48
C GLY A 446 -1.94 -19.06 -33.05
N PHE A 447 -3.08 -18.46 -32.69
CA PHE A 447 -3.41 -18.02 -31.34
C PHE A 447 -4.81 -18.53 -30.98
N GLY A 448 -4.96 -19.11 -29.79
CA GLY A 448 -6.21 -19.75 -29.40
C GLY A 448 -6.59 -19.57 -27.93
N ALA A 449 -7.65 -20.25 -27.54
CA ALA A 449 -8.07 -20.42 -26.15
C ALA A 449 -8.85 -21.73 -25.98
N SER A 450 -8.94 -22.23 -24.76
CA SER A 450 -9.72 -23.44 -24.45
C SER A 450 -11.22 -23.18 -24.38
N GLY A 451 -11.99 -24.14 -24.89
CA GLY A 451 -13.43 -24.28 -24.71
C GLY A 451 -13.86 -24.96 -23.41
N ALA A 452 -12.90 -25.39 -22.56
CA ALA A 452 -13.18 -26.08 -21.30
C ALA A 452 -14.27 -25.36 -20.49
N TRP A 453 -15.27 -26.13 -20.03
CA TRP A 453 -16.27 -25.75 -19.02
C TRP A 453 -17.27 -24.66 -19.40
N TRP A 454 -16.83 -23.55 -20.00
CA TRP A 454 -17.67 -22.38 -20.28
C TRP A 454 -18.54 -22.57 -21.53
N ALA A 455 -18.02 -23.25 -22.56
CA ALA A 455 -18.66 -23.32 -23.87
C ALA A 455 -20.01 -24.06 -23.83
N GLN A 456 -20.12 -25.14 -23.04
CA GLN A 456 -21.36 -25.90 -22.84
C GLN A 456 -22.52 -25.06 -22.30
N TYR A 457 -22.24 -23.96 -21.58
CA TYR A 457 -23.26 -23.05 -21.07
C TYR A 457 -23.44 -21.82 -21.97
N VAL A 458 -22.35 -21.18 -22.39
CA VAL A 458 -22.40 -19.95 -23.18
C VAL A 458 -22.96 -20.21 -24.58
N GLY A 459 -22.66 -21.36 -25.22
CA GLY A 459 -23.26 -21.71 -26.51
C GLY A 459 -24.79 -21.91 -26.48
N LEU A 460 -25.37 -22.06 -25.28
CA LEU A 460 -26.82 -22.11 -25.06
C LEU A 460 -27.42 -20.75 -24.67
N ALA A 461 -26.59 -19.76 -24.34
CA ALA A 461 -27.01 -18.44 -23.89
C ALA A 461 -27.36 -17.53 -25.10
N GLU A 462 -28.54 -17.71 -25.69
CA GLU A 462 -28.95 -17.05 -26.94
C GLU A 462 -28.82 -15.52 -26.94
N GLY A 463 -28.87 -14.87 -25.77
CA GLY A 463 -28.72 -13.43 -25.64
C GLY A 463 -27.28 -12.89 -25.72
N ILE A 464 -26.25 -13.74 -25.61
CA ILE A 464 -24.83 -13.33 -25.61
C ILE A 464 -23.89 -14.23 -26.45
N ARG A 465 -24.35 -15.39 -26.92
CA ARG A 465 -23.47 -16.39 -27.57
C ARG A 465 -22.85 -15.92 -28.89
N GLU A 466 -23.61 -15.18 -29.69
CA GLU A 466 -23.14 -14.64 -30.98
C GLU A 466 -22.11 -13.53 -30.76
N ASP A 467 -22.41 -12.58 -29.87
CA ASP A 467 -21.48 -11.52 -29.45
C ASP A 467 -20.15 -12.11 -28.95
N ILE A 468 -20.19 -13.14 -28.11
CA ILE A 468 -18.99 -13.78 -27.58
C ILE A 468 -18.23 -14.52 -28.68
N ALA A 469 -18.92 -15.19 -29.61
CA ALA A 469 -18.27 -15.82 -30.76
C ALA A 469 -17.64 -14.78 -31.72
N ASP A 470 -18.30 -13.65 -31.97
CA ASP A 470 -17.74 -12.52 -32.73
C ASP A 470 -16.51 -11.93 -32.05
N LEU A 471 -16.60 -11.68 -30.74
CA LEU A 471 -15.49 -11.15 -29.93
C LEU A 471 -14.29 -12.09 -29.92
N LEU A 472 -14.50 -13.40 -29.81
CA LEU A 472 -13.40 -14.37 -29.79
C LEU A 472 -12.82 -14.61 -31.17
N PHE A 473 -13.64 -14.87 -32.19
CA PHE A 473 -13.17 -15.45 -33.45
C PHE A 473 -13.18 -14.50 -34.65
N SER A 474 -13.93 -13.39 -34.62
CA SER A 474 -13.95 -12.45 -35.75
C SER A 474 -12.68 -11.59 -35.79
N PRO A 475 -11.90 -11.58 -36.90
CA PRO A 475 -10.77 -10.67 -37.07
C PRO A 475 -11.20 -9.21 -37.36
N THR A 476 -12.50 -8.96 -37.56
CA THR A 476 -13.06 -7.61 -37.78
C THR A 476 -13.77 -7.05 -36.56
N HIS A 477 -14.54 -7.88 -35.83
CA HIS A 477 -15.34 -7.45 -34.68
C HIS A 477 -14.72 -7.80 -33.32
N GLY A 478 -13.70 -8.65 -33.29
CA GLY A 478 -13.10 -9.17 -32.06
C GLY A 478 -11.57 -9.24 -32.10
N ILE A 479 -11.03 -10.18 -31.31
CA ILE A 479 -9.59 -10.47 -31.23
C ILE A 479 -9.15 -11.46 -32.30
N GLY A 480 -10.07 -12.18 -32.95
CA GLY A 480 -9.76 -13.06 -34.07
C GLY A 480 -8.84 -14.21 -33.69
N LEU A 481 -9.14 -14.98 -32.63
CA LEU A 481 -8.46 -16.26 -32.38
C LEU A 481 -8.50 -17.11 -33.66
N SER A 482 -7.37 -17.71 -34.01
CA SER A 482 -7.22 -18.58 -35.19
C SER A 482 -7.19 -20.06 -34.83
N GLN A 483 -7.19 -20.38 -33.53
CA GLN A 483 -7.18 -21.72 -32.97
C GLN A 483 -8.24 -21.84 -31.87
N TYR A 484 -8.78 -23.05 -31.68
CA TYR A 484 -9.71 -23.35 -30.59
C TYR A 484 -9.50 -24.78 -30.05
N ARG A 485 -9.32 -24.93 -28.73
CA ARG A 485 -9.24 -26.26 -28.08
C ARG A 485 -10.65 -26.70 -27.68
N TYR A 486 -11.18 -27.73 -28.32
CA TYR A 486 -12.47 -28.34 -27.99
C TYR A 486 -12.30 -29.43 -26.93
N HIS A 487 -13.04 -29.32 -25.83
CA HIS A 487 -12.90 -30.21 -24.68
C HIS A 487 -13.76 -31.47 -24.83
N ALA A 488 -13.12 -32.63 -25.02
CA ALA A 488 -13.75 -33.93 -24.98
C ALA A 488 -14.09 -34.32 -23.53
N GLY A 489 -15.27 -33.91 -23.05
CA GLY A 489 -15.69 -34.14 -21.67
C GLY A 489 -15.70 -35.61 -21.25
N ALA A 490 -15.34 -35.87 -19.99
CA ALA A 490 -15.25 -37.21 -19.44
C ALA A 490 -16.57 -37.76 -18.86
N GLY A 491 -17.61 -36.91 -18.77
CA GLY A 491 -18.93 -37.24 -18.23
C GLY A 491 -19.21 -36.51 -16.91
N ILE A 492 -20.44 -36.01 -16.76
CA ILE A 492 -20.86 -35.21 -15.60
C ILE A 492 -20.63 -35.96 -14.28
N GLN A 493 -19.76 -35.41 -13.43
CA GLN A 493 -19.39 -35.99 -12.14
C GLN A 493 -19.94 -35.16 -10.96
N PRO A 494 -20.98 -35.64 -10.24
CA PRO A 494 -21.57 -34.90 -9.10
C PRO A 494 -20.61 -34.61 -7.93
N GLU A 495 -19.52 -35.38 -7.80
CA GLU A 495 -18.50 -35.21 -6.77
C GLU A 495 -17.45 -34.13 -7.09
N ILE A 496 -17.44 -33.58 -8.31
CA ILE A 496 -16.64 -32.38 -8.61
C ILE A 496 -17.32 -31.18 -7.94
N ARG A 497 -16.56 -30.50 -7.07
CA ARG A 497 -17.08 -29.46 -6.14
C ARG A 497 -17.66 -28.24 -6.84
N ASP A 498 -17.17 -27.92 -8.03
CA ASP A 498 -17.69 -26.86 -8.89
C ASP A 498 -18.41 -27.51 -10.08
N PRO A 499 -19.75 -27.46 -10.16
CA PRO A 499 -20.50 -28.11 -11.23
C PRO A 499 -20.22 -27.50 -12.61
N TRP A 500 -19.52 -26.36 -12.69
CA TRP A 500 -19.04 -25.80 -13.94
C TRP A 500 -17.90 -26.62 -14.54
N ARG A 501 -17.07 -27.25 -13.70
CA ARG A 501 -15.79 -27.90 -14.06
C ARG A 501 -15.91 -29.37 -14.46
N THR A 502 -17.07 -29.76 -14.98
CA THR A 502 -17.34 -31.08 -15.54
C THR A 502 -18.17 -30.95 -16.82
N ALA A 503 -18.04 -31.90 -17.76
CA ALA A 503 -18.67 -31.84 -19.08
C ALA A 503 -19.26 -33.19 -19.49
N GLU A 504 -20.24 -33.17 -20.39
CA GLU A 504 -20.80 -34.40 -20.97
C GLU A 504 -19.76 -35.16 -21.80
N THR A 505 -19.85 -36.50 -21.79
CA THR A 505 -19.18 -37.37 -22.76
C THR A 505 -20.18 -37.83 -23.81
N PHE A 506 -19.72 -37.94 -25.07
CA PHE A 506 -20.53 -38.45 -26.19
C PHE A 506 -20.84 -39.95 -26.06
N GLU A 507 -19.97 -40.73 -25.41
CA GLU A 507 -20.19 -42.16 -25.24
C GLU A 507 -21.16 -42.43 -24.07
N VAL A 508 -22.27 -43.11 -24.34
CA VAL A 508 -23.32 -43.40 -23.35
C VAL A 508 -23.32 -44.86 -22.89
N ASP A 509 -22.78 -45.75 -23.70
CA ASP A 509 -22.42 -47.14 -23.38
C ASP A 509 -21.29 -47.56 -24.35
N ARG A 510 -20.62 -48.69 -24.12
CA ARG A 510 -19.44 -49.12 -24.87
C ARG A 510 -19.66 -49.13 -26.39
N GLY A 511 -19.02 -48.19 -27.11
CA GLY A 511 -19.16 -48.01 -28.55
C GLY A 511 -20.54 -47.48 -29.01
N VAL A 512 -21.33 -46.92 -28.09
CA VAL A 512 -22.64 -46.33 -28.35
C VAL A 512 -22.57 -44.84 -28.05
N TYR A 513 -22.71 -44.03 -29.09
CA TYR A 513 -22.61 -42.58 -29.01
C TYR A 513 -23.97 -41.89 -29.06
N ASP A 514 -24.12 -40.88 -28.22
CA ASP A 514 -25.18 -39.87 -28.29
C ASP A 514 -24.57 -38.55 -28.78
N TRP A 515 -24.47 -38.41 -30.10
CA TRP A 515 -23.98 -37.20 -30.76
C TRP A 515 -24.89 -35.97 -30.55
N SER A 516 -25.98 -36.05 -29.78
CA SER A 516 -26.79 -34.88 -29.39
C SER A 516 -26.25 -34.15 -28.16
N ARG A 517 -25.30 -34.75 -27.43
CA ARG A 517 -24.66 -34.20 -26.23
C ARG A 517 -23.74 -33.01 -26.49
N ASP A 518 -23.32 -32.35 -25.42
CA ASP A 518 -22.62 -31.06 -25.41
C ASP A 518 -23.18 -30.08 -26.48
N PRO A 519 -24.49 -29.76 -26.46
CA PRO A 519 -25.07 -28.88 -27.48
C PRO A 519 -24.47 -27.47 -27.45
N GLY A 520 -23.99 -26.99 -26.28
CA GLY A 520 -23.38 -25.68 -26.15
C GLY A 520 -21.94 -25.62 -26.67
N GLY A 521 -21.08 -26.57 -26.31
CA GLY A 521 -19.70 -26.61 -26.78
C GLY A 521 -19.62 -26.91 -28.27
N ARG A 522 -20.47 -27.82 -28.79
CA ARG A 522 -20.62 -28.02 -30.24
C ARG A 522 -21.09 -26.77 -30.97
N TRP A 523 -22.06 -26.03 -30.41
CA TRP A 523 -22.49 -24.75 -31.01
C TRP A 523 -21.31 -23.78 -31.10
N MET A 524 -20.51 -23.64 -30.03
CA MET A 524 -19.37 -22.73 -29.99
C MET A 524 -18.25 -23.15 -30.97
N LEU A 525 -17.98 -24.45 -31.09
CA LEU A 525 -17.03 -25.01 -32.07
C LEU A 525 -17.44 -24.67 -33.51
N LEU A 526 -18.72 -24.84 -33.85
CA LEU A 526 -19.25 -24.50 -35.17
C LEU A 526 -19.27 -22.99 -35.41
N ALA A 527 -19.60 -22.19 -34.40
CA ALA A 527 -19.57 -20.73 -34.45
C ALA A 527 -18.15 -20.17 -34.65
N ALA A 528 -17.13 -20.84 -34.11
CA ALA A 528 -15.72 -20.55 -34.36
C ALA A 528 -15.34 -20.84 -35.82
N LYS A 529 -15.72 -22.02 -36.33
CA LYS A 529 -15.49 -22.41 -37.73
C LYS A 529 -16.16 -21.44 -38.72
N GLU A 530 -17.42 -21.05 -38.46
CA GLU A 530 -18.15 -20.09 -39.31
C GLU A 530 -17.44 -18.73 -39.40
N ARG A 531 -16.68 -18.36 -38.37
CA ARG A 531 -15.91 -17.11 -38.28
C ARG A 531 -14.48 -17.22 -38.83
N GLY A 532 -14.11 -18.35 -39.42
CA GLY A 532 -12.82 -18.56 -40.08
C GLY A 532 -11.71 -19.13 -39.20
N VAL A 533 -12.06 -19.84 -38.13
CA VAL A 533 -11.12 -20.75 -37.45
C VAL A 533 -10.97 -22.02 -38.27
N GLU A 534 -9.72 -22.37 -38.63
CA GLU A 534 -9.38 -23.55 -39.43
C GLU A 534 -8.55 -24.58 -38.66
N ASP A 535 -8.02 -24.21 -37.49
CA ASP A 535 -7.14 -25.04 -36.66
C ASP A 535 -7.86 -25.35 -35.32
N PHE A 536 -8.16 -26.63 -35.10
CA PHE A 536 -8.88 -27.12 -33.93
C PHE A 536 -8.08 -28.21 -33.22
N THR A 537 -7.98 -28.12 -31.90
CA THR A 537 -7.39 -29.16 -31.06
C THR A 537 -8.49 -29.92 -30.33
N LEU A 538 -8.58 -31.23 -30.49
CA LEU A 538 -9.39 -32.07 -29.58
C LEU A 538 -8.53 -32.39 -28.36
N PHE A 539 -8.93 -31.99 -27.16
CA PHE A 539 -8.18 -32.32 -25.94
C PHE A 539 -9.11 -32.87 -24.85
N SER A 540 -8.55 -33.68 -23.97
CA SER A 540 -9.27 -34.24 -22.83
C SER A 540 -8.51 -34.06 -21.53
N LEU A 541 -9.22 -33.64 -20.48
CA LEU A 541 -8.67 -33.59 -19.11
C LEU A 541 -8.63 -34.97 -18.44
N SER A 542 -9.51 -35.90 -18.83
CA SER A 542 -9.66 -37.21 -18.19
C SER A 542 -10.26 -38.25 -19.15
N PRO A 543 -9.93 -39.54 -19.01
CA PRO A 543 -10.71 -40.59 -19.69
C PRO A 543 -12.19 -40.55 -19.26
N PRO A 544 -13.12 -40.97 -20.13
CA PRO A 544 -14.53 -41.13 -19.77
C PRO A 544 -14.73 -41.98 -18.51
N GLN A 545 -15.72 -41.65 -17.67
CA GLN A 545 -15.99 -42.36 -16.40
C GLN A 545 -16.00 -43.89 -16.55
N ARG A 546 -16.56 -44.40 -17.65
CA ARG A 546 -16.65 -45.83 -17.99
C ARG A 546 -15.30 -46.52 -18.18
N LEU A 547 -14.29 -45.79 -18.65
CA LEU A 547 -12.92 -46.26 -18.89
C LEU A 547 -11.96 -45.92 -17.75
N SER A 548 -12.38 -45.09 -16.80
CA SER A 548 -11.57 -44.70 -15.64
C SER A 548 -11.30 -45.88 -14.68
N ALA A 549 -10.22 -45.78 -13.91
CA ALA A 549 -9.78 -46.82 -12.99
C ALA A 549 -10.71 -46.97 -11.76
N ASN A 550 -11.30 -45.85 -11.31
CA ASN A 550 -12.14 -45.73 -10.12
C ASN A 550 -13.64 -45.48 -10.41
N GLY A 551 -14.04 -45.36 -11.68
CA GLY A 551 -15.41 -45.02 -12.08
C GLY A 551 -15.74 -43.53 -12.02
N LYS A 552 -14.73 -42.65 -11.97
CA LYS A 552 -14.87 -41.19 -11.86
C LYS A 552 -14.00 -40.45 -12.89
N THR A 553 -14.33 -39.19 -13.16
CA THR A 553 -13.52 -38.28 -14.01
C THR A 553 -12.31 -37.65 -13.33
N PHE A 554 -12.00 -38.04 -12.10
CA PHE A 554 -10.83 -37.57 -11.36
C PHE A 554 -10.18 -38.71 -10.58
N ALA A 555 -8.85 -38.64 -10.41
CA ALA A 555 -8.07 -39.68 -9.74
C ALA A 555 -8.41 -39.81 -8.23
N ASP A 556 -8.20 -41.01 -7.68
CA ASP A 556 -8.13 -41.19 -6.22
C ASP A 556 -6.76 -40.75 -5.70
N GLU A 557 -6.68 -40.29 -4.45
CA GLU A 557 -5.44 -39.79 -3.82
C GLU A 557 -4.32 -40.83 -3.90
N GLY A 558 -3.18 -40.45 -4.51
CA GLY A 558 -2.01 -41.31 -4.69
C GLY A 558 -2.09 -42.32 -5.84
N ALA A 559 -3.10 -42.26 -6.72
CA ALA A 559 -3.12 -43.04 -7.95
C ALA A 559 -2.18 -42.45 -9.02
N THR A 560 -1.35 -43.28 -9.66
CA THR A 560 -0.41 -42.84 -10.72
C THR A 560 -1.11 -42.48 -12.03
N SER A 561 -2.23 -43.15 -12.32
CA SER A 561 -3.14 -42.81 -13.41
C SER A 561 -4.56 -43.27 -13.10
N ASN A 562 -5.54 -42.53 -13.61
CA ASN A 562 -6.94 -42.92 -13.61
C ASN A 562 -7.36 -43.63 -14.91
N LEU A 563 -6.43 -43.96 -15.83
CA LEU A 563 -6.69 -44.82 -16.97
C LEU A 563 -5.82 -46.09 -16.90
N LYS A 564 -6.45 -47.26 -16.83
CA LYS A 564 -5.70 -48.52 -16.79
C LYS A 564 -5.22 -48.93 -18.20
N PRO A 565 -4.05 -49.60 -18.33
CA PRO A 565 -3.52 -50.02 -19.63
C PRO A 565 -4.48 -50.87 -20.47
N GLU A 566 -5.30 -51.72 -19.85
CA GLU A 566 -6.31 -52.50 -20.57
C GLU A 566 -7.37 -51.67 -21.30
N ASN A 567 -7.53 -50.39 -20.96
CA ASN A 567 -8.50 -49.48 -21.53
C ASN A 567 -7.90 -48.50 -22.58
N TYR A 568 -6.57 -48.51 -22.81
CA TYR A 568 -5.92 -47.56 -23.72
C TYR A 568 -6.45 -47.64 -25.16
N ALA A 569 -6.64 -48.85 -25.69
CA ALA A 569 -7.15 -49.04 -27.05
C ALA A 569 -8.59 -48.54 -27.23
N GLU A 570 -9.40 -48.64 -26.16
CA GLU A 570 -10.78 -48.19 -26.17
C GLU A 570 -10.90 -46.67 -26.01
N TYR A 571 -10.02 -46.07 -25.21
CA TYR A 571 -9.90 -44.62 -25.09
C TYR A 571 -9.35 -43.96 -26.37
N ALA A 572 -8.35 -44.59 -27.01
CA ALA A 572 -7.85 -44.15 -28.31
C ALA A 572 -8.94 -44.21 -29.39
N GLN A 573 -9.76 -45.28 -29.41
CA GLN A 573 -10.90 -45.38 -30.33
C GLN A 573 -11.94 -44.28 -30.03
N TYR A 574 -12.25 -44.00 -28.76
CA TYR A 574 -13.16 -42.91 -28.38
C TYR A 574 -12.75 -41.54 -28.95
N LEU A 575 -11.46 -41.19 -28.85
CA LEU A 575 -10.94 -39.95 -29.42
C LEU A 575 -10.98 -39.95 -30.96
N ALA A 576 -10.61 -41.07 -31.60
CA ALA A 576 -10.66 -41.22 -33.05
C ALA A 576 -12.09 -41.14 -33.61
N ASP A 577 -13.06 -41.76 -32.94
CA ASP A 577 -14.48 -41.73 -33.31
C ASP A 577 -15.04 -40.30 -33.24
N ILE A 578 -14.65 -39.50 -32.25
CA ILE A 578 -14.99 -38.06 -32.18
C ILE A 578 -14.37 -37.30 -33.35
N ILE A 579 -13.06 -37.44 -33.59
CA ILE A 579 -12.38 -36.74 -34.71
C ILE A 579 -13.09 -37.03 -36.04
N LYS A 580 -13.34 -38.32 -36.29
CA LYS A 580 -13.99 -38.81 -37.50
C LYS A 580 -15.41 -38.29 -37.65
N HIS A 581 -16.23 -38.35 -36.60
CA HIS A 581 -17.59 -37.84 -36.62
C HIS A 581 -17.65 -36.34 -36.96
N PHE A 582 -16.75 -35.54 -36.37
CA PHE A 582 -16.75 -34.09 -36.58
C PHE A 582 -16.20 -33.67 -37.95
N ASP A 583 -15.26 -34.40 -38.56
CA ASP A 583 -14.87 -34.17 -39.97
C ASP A 583 -15.97 -34.65 -40.93
N GLU A 584 -16.56 -35.84 -40.72
CA GLU A 584 -17.58 -36.40 -41.62
C GLU A 584 -18.90 -35.60 -41.62
N GLU A 585 -19.43 -35.20 -40.46
CA GLU A 585 -20.73 -34.50 -40.35
C GLU A 585 -20.62 -32.97 -40.45
N TYR A 586 -19.52 -32.39 -39.94
CA TYR A 586 -19.37 -30.94 -39.84
C TYR A 586 -18.17 -30.38 -40.63
N GLY A 587 -17.29 -31.23 -41.17
CA GLY A 587 -16.03 -30.83 -41.80
C GLY A 587 -15.07 -30.14 -40.83
N VAL A 588 -15.19 -30.38 -39.52
CA VAL A 588 -14.29 -29.82 -38.50
C VAL A 588 -13.08 -30.73 -38.41
N ARG A 589 -11.96 -30.29 -38.99
CA ARG A 589 -10.70 -31.02 -38.95
C ARG A 589 -9.95 -30.67 -37.69
N PHE A 590 -9.66 -31.69 -36.89
CA PHE A 590 -8.74 -31.54 -35.77
C PHE A 590 -7.29 -31.64 -36.28
N SER A 591 -6.58 -30.53 -36.16
CA SER A 591 -5.16 -30.33 -36.48
C SER A 591 -4.22 -30.77 -35.35
N ALA A 592 -4.79 -31.15 -34.21
CA ALA A 592 -4.11 -31.80 -33.09
C ALA A 592 -5.10 -32.62 -32.24
N VAL A 593 -4.63 -33.72 -31.64
CA VAL A 593 -5.34 -34.43 -30.57
C VAL A 593 -4.45 -34.62 -29.34
N SER A 594 -4.95 -34.24 -28.17
CA SER A 594 -4.31 -34.50 -26.88
C SER A 594 -5.18 -35.41 -26.00
N PRO A 595 -4.67 -36.59 -25.57
CA PRO A 595 -5.42 -37.52 -24.74
C PRO A 595 -5.35 -37.23 -23.23
N LEU A 596 -4.59 -36.23 -22.79
CA LEU A 596 -4.28 -35.97 -21.38
C LEU A 596 -3.93 -34.49 -21.14
N ASN A 597 -3.82 -34.06 -19.87
CA ASN A 597 -3.49 -32.69 -19.51
C ASN A 597 -2.68 -32.64 -18.20
N GLU A 598 -1.56 -31.93 -18.20
CA GLU A 598 -0.61 -31.80 -17.06
C GLU A 598 -0.40 -33.12 -16.29
N PRO A 599 0.15 -34.15 -16.96
CA PRO A 599 0.24 -35.51 -16.42
C PRO A 599 1.14 -35.61 -15.18
N GLU A 600 1.94 -34.60 -14.87
CA GLU A 600 2.80 -34.57 -13.68
C GLU A 600 2.07 -34.27 -12.37
N TRP A 601 0.85 -33.71 -12.40
CA TRP A 601 0.15 -33.23 -11.20
C TRP A 601 -0.80 -34.26 -10.58
N ASP A 602 -1.00 -34.13 -9.27
CA ASP A 602 -2.03 -34.87 -8.53
C ASP A 602 -3.41 -34.22 -8.78
N TRP A 603 -4.19 -34.88 -9.62
CA TRP A 603 -5.56 -34.48 -10.00
C TRP A 603 -6.65 -35.06 -9.08
N SER A 604 -6.30 -35.47 -7.86
CA SER A 604 -7.27 -36.01 -6.90
C SER A 604 -8.11 -34.93 -6.18
N GLY A 605 -9.08 -35.37 -5.39
CA GLY A 605 -9.87 -34.49 -4.50
C GLY A 605 -11.03 -33.72 -5.15
N GLY A 606 -11.43 -34.05 -6.37
CA GLY A 606 -12.67 -33.56 -6.99
C GLY A 606 -12.74 -32.03 -7.15
N GLY A 607 -11.64 -31.41 -7.58
CA GLY A 607 -11.61 -29.99 -7.97
C GLY A 607 -12.09 -29.73 -9.40
N GLN A 608 -11.78 -30.66 -10.31
CA GLN A 608 -12.12 -30.67 -11.72
C GLN A 608 -11.89 -32.09 -12.29
N GLU A 609 -12.17 -32.30 -13.58
CA GLU A 609 -11.74 -33.49 -14.32
C GLU A 609 -10.20 -33.50 -14.45
N GLY A 610 -9.57 -34.67 -14.30
CA GLY A 610 -8.10 -34.79 -14.36
C GLY A 610 -7.55 -36.19 -14.09
N SER A 611 -6.39 -36.51 -14.65
CA SER A 611 -5.64 -37.73 -14.34
C SER A 611 -4.14 -37.48 -14.40
N GLN A 612 -3.41 -37.94 -13.38
CA GLN A 612 -1.96 -38.07 -13.46
C GLN A 612 -1.58 -39.15 -14.51
N TYR A 613 -0.38 -39.09 -15.06
CA TYR A 613 0.24 -40.18 -15.83
C TYR A 613 1.75 -40.21 -15.60
N SER A 614 2.32 -41.40 -15.40
CA SER A 614 3.78 -41.57 -15.47
C SER A 614 4.26 -41.50 -16.93
N LEU A 615 5.55 -41.20 -17.13
CA LEU A 615 6.14 -41.08 -18.46
C LEU A 615 5.98 -42.35 -19.32
N ASP A 616 6.09 -43.53 -18.72
CA ASP A 616 5.87 -44.81 -19.40
C ASP A 616 4.40 -44.96 -19.85
N GLU A 617 3.44 -44.47 -19.05
CA GLU A 617 2.01 -44.47 -19.39
C GLU A 617 1.69 -43.45 -20.50
N ILE A 618 2.33 -42.27 -20.49
CA ILE A 618 2.24 -41.29 -21.59
C ILE A 618 2.73 -41.91 -22.90
N ILE A 619 3.90 -42.56 -22.88
CA ILE A 619 4.49 -43.20 -24.07
C ILE A 619 3.58 -44.33 -24.58
N ALA A 620 3.12 -45.21 -23.68
CA ALA A 620 2.27 -46.34 -24.04
C ALA A 620 0.91 -45.89 -24.60
N LEU A 621 0.25 -44.90 -24.00
CA LEU A 621 -0.99 -44.34 -24.52
C LEU A 621 -0.78 -43.61 -25.86
N GLY A 622 0.33 -42.87 -26.00
CA GLY A 622 0.71 -42.21 -27.25
C GLY A 622 0.83 -43.20 -28.41
N LYS A 623 1.53 -44.32 -28.23
CA LYS A 623 1.66 -45.39 -29.25
C LYS A 623 0.29 -45.94 -29.67
N VAL A 624 -0.55 -46.30 -28.70
CA VAL A 624 -1.88 -46.87 -28.94
C VAL A 624 -2.81 -45.88 -29.66
N LEU A 625 -2.68 -44.58 -29.36
CA LEU A 625 -3.40 -43.52 -30.06
C LEU A 625 -2.90 -43.35 -31.50
N ALA A 626 -1.58 -43.27 -31.73
CA ALA A 626 -1.00 -43.18 -33.06
C ALA A 626 -1.41 -44.35 -33.97
N GLU A 627 -1.25 -45.60 -33.48
CA GLU A 627 -1.71 -46.81 -34.19
C GLU A 627 -3.21 -46.79 -34.51
N THR A 628 -4.03 -46.19 -33.64
CA THR A 628 -5.49 -46.09 -33.83
C THR A 628 -5.87 -45.05 -34.87
N LEU A 629 -5.23 -43.87 -34.86
CA LEU A 629 -5.45 -42.84 -35.88
C LEU A 629 -5.05 -43.34 -37.27
N GLU A 630 -3.87 -43.98 -37.39
CA GLU A 630 -3.43 -44.60 -38.65
C GLU A 630 -4.38 -45.69 -39.15
N ARG A 631 -4.89 -46.53 -38.24
CA ARG A 631 -5.88 -47.59 -38.56
C ARG A 631 -7.21 -47.03 -39.04
N GLU A 632 -7.67 -45.91 -38.49
CA GLU A 632 -8.89 -45.21 -38.93
C GLU A 632 -8.67 -44.30 -40.16
N GLY A 633 -7.42 -44.09 -40.58
CA GLY A 633 -7.06 -43.24 -41.72
C GLY A 633 -7.07 -41.75 -41.41
N LEU A 634 -6.93 -41.37 -40.14
CA LEU A 634 -6.89 -39.99 -39.65
C LEU A 634 -5.44 -39.47 -39.64
N ASP A 635 -5.21 -38.29 -40.21
CA ASP A 635 -3.90 -37.64 -40.26
C ASP A 635 -3.66 -36.61 -39.13
N THR A 636 -4.56 -36.54 -38.15
CA THR A 636 -4.48 -35.67 -36.97
C THR A 636 -3.20 -35.94 -36.16
N PRO A 637 -2.28 -34.97 -36.02
CA PRO A 637 -1.09 -35.08 -35.17
C PRO A 637 -1.42 -35.29 -33.69
N LEU A 638 -0.58 -36.09 -33.01
CA LEU A 638 -0.59 -36.16 -31.56
C LEU A 638 0.02 -34.89 -30.96
N LEU A 639 -0.63 -34.37 -29.92
CA LEU A 639 -0.18 -33.25 -29.11
C LEU A 639 0.07 -33.76 -27.69
N LEU A 640 1.35 -33.96 -27.37
CA LEU A 640 1.83 -34.44 -26.08
C LEU A 640 2.99 -33.57 -25.59
N PRO A 641 3.32 -33.55 -24.29
CA PRO A 641 2.61 -34.15 -23.16
C PRO A 641 1.65 -33.19 -22.43
N GLU A 642 1.40 -31.98 -22.94
CA GLU A 642 0.63 -30.92 -22.23
C GLU A 642 1.21 -30.67 -20.82
N ALA A 643 2.54 -30.60 -20.70
CA ALA A 643 3.21 -30.47 -19.40
C ALA A 643 2.98 -29.09 -18.79
N GLY A 644 2.62 -29.06 -17.51
CA GLY A 644 2.34 -27.87 -16.70
C GLY A 644 3.54 -26.97 -16.42
N ASP A 645 4.77 -27.47 -16.60
CA ASP A 645 6.02 -26.69 -16.42
C ASP A 645 7.03 -26.95 -17.56
N TRP A 646 7.59 -25.86 -18.09
CA TRP A 646 8.71 -25.83 -19.03
C TRP A 646 9.91 -26.70 -18.64
N ALA A 647 10.15 -26.94 -17.34
CA ALA A 647 11.20 -27.84 -16.86
C ALA A 647 11.07 -29.27 -17.41
N PHE A 648 9.87 -29.74 -17.75
CA PHE A 648 9.65 -31.05 -18.36
C PHE A 648 10.08 -31.12 -19.84
N VAL A 649 10.32 -29.98 -20.50
CA VAL A 649 10.84 -29.95 -21.87
C VAL A 649 12.36 -30.20 -21.91
N TYR A 650 13.13 -29.89 -20.86
CA TYR A 650 14.60 -29.91 -20.92
C TYR A 650 15.36 -30.43 -19.69
N GLY A 651 14.71 -30.58 -18.52
CA GLY A 651 15.39 -30.91 -17.27
C GLY A 651 15.81 -32.38 -17.19
N SER A 652 17.07 -32.69 -16.84
CA SER A 652 17.65 -34.03 -16.91
C SER A 652 16.81 -35.16 -16.30
N ASP A 653 16.14 -34.87 -15.19
CA ASP A 653 15.40 -35.85 -14.39
C ASP A 653 13.89 -35.82 -14.70
N ARG A 654 13.48 -35.00 -15.66
CA ARG A 654 12.08 -34.69 -16.04
C ARG A 654 11.88 -34.58 -17.56
N ASN A 655 12.87 -34.97 -18.37
CA ASN A 655 12.91 -34.64 -19.80
C ASN A 655 11.92 -35.48 -20.62
N TYR A 656 10.69 -35.01 -20.72
CA TYR A 656 9.66 -35.62 -21.56
C TYR A 656 9.98 -35.47 -23.05
N ALA A 657 10.66 -34.40 -23.48
CA ALA A 657 11.03 -34.23 -24.88
C ALA A 657 11.97 -35.34 -25.38
N ASP A 658 13.06 -35.63 -24.66
CA ASP A 658 14.01 -36.68 -25.07
C ASP A 658 13.38 -38.08 -25.03
N ALA A 659 12.48 -38.33 -24.08
CA ALA A 659 11.82 -39.62 -23.92
C ALA A 659 10.74 -39.86 -24.99
N LEU A 660 9.90 -38.87 -25.29
CA LEU A 660 8.82 -38.97 -26.27
C LEU A 660 9.36 -38.96 -27.71
N LEU A 661 10.28 -38.03 -28.02
CA LEU A 661 10.83 -37.85 -29.37
C LEU A 661 11.97 -38.83 -29.67
N GLY A 662 12.60 -39.40 -28.64
CA GLY A 662 13.63 -40.44 -28.76
C GLY A 662 13.10 -41.87 -28.76
N ASP A 663 11.83 -42.10 -28.42
CA ASP A 663 11.21 -43.42 -28.51
C ASP A 663 11.01 -43.82 -29.99
N PRO A 664 11.44 -45.03 -30.41
CA PRO A 664 11.46 -45.43 -31.82
C PRO A 664 10.07 -45.69 -32.43
N ASP A 665 9.05 -45.97 -31.62
CA ASP A 665 7.69 -46.28 -32.09
C ASP A 665 6.70 -45.13 -31.84
N LEU A 666 7.04 -44.14 -31.00
CA LEU A 666 6.23 -42.93 -30.78
C LEU A 666 6.79 -41.69 -31.47
N GLY A 667 8.10 -41.45 -31.38
CA GLY A 667 8.77 -40.26 -31.91
C GLY A 667 8.44 -39.94 -33.38
N PRO A 668 8.37 -40.94 -34.29
CA PRO A 668 7.99 -40.69 -35.69
C PRO A 668 6.60 -40.09 -35.91
N HIS A 669 5.67 -40.23 -34.95
CA HIS A 669 4.31 -39.71 -35.03
C HIS A 669 4.16 -38.32 -34.35
N LEU A 670 5.23 -37.79 -33.73
CA LEU A 670 5.22 -36.51 -33.02
C LEU A 670 5.84 -35.38 -33.86
N SER A 671 4.98 -34.59 -34.51
CA SER A 671 5.38 -33.33 -35.16
C SER A 671 5.12 -32.08 -34.29
N LEU A 672 4.46 -32.27 -33.14
CA LEU A 672 4.11 -31.26 -32.16
C LEU A 672 4.60 -31.69 -30.77
N LEU A 673 5.00 -30.72 -29.95
CA LEU A 673 5.20 -30.89 -28.51
C LEU A 673 4.46 -29.76 -27.77
N ALA A 674 3.78 -30.09 -26.67
CA ALA A 674 2.96 -29.16 -25.90
C ALA A 674 3.53 -28.85 -24.51
N VAL A 675 3.40 -27.59 -24.09
CA VAL A 675 3.85 -27.10 -22.78
C VAL A 675 2.99 -25.93 -22.32
N HIS A 676 2.79 -25.80 -21.01
CA HIS A 676 2.06 -24.71 -20.39
C HIS A 676 3.02 -23.69 -19.78
N SER A 677 2.64 -22.41 -19.77
CA SER A 677 3.51 -21.32 -19.31
C SER A 677 3.44 -21.02 -17.81
N TYR A 678 2.83 -21.89 -17.01
CA TYR A 678 2.76 -21.72 -15.55
C TYR A 678 4.16 -21.77 -14.92
N TRP A 679 4.34 -21.02 -13.83
CA TRP A 679 5.59 -20.98 -13.01
C TRP A 679 6.89 -20.63 -13.76
N SER A 680 6.77 -20.16 -15.00
CA SER A 680 7.87 -20.09 -15.97
C SER A 680 8.75 -18.84 -15.84
N THR A 681 10.03 -18.99 -16.18
CA THR A 681 10.99 -17.87 -16.27
C THR A 681 11.66 -17.82 -17.64
N ASP A 682 12.25 -16.68 -17.99
CA ASP A 682 13.03 -16.51 -19.23
C ASP A 682 14.16 -17.55 -19.35
N ALA A 683 14.75 -17.97 -18.23
CA ALA A 683 15.75 -19.04 -18.21
C ALA A 683 15.16 -20.40 -18.63
N HIS A 684 13.92 -20.72 -18.21
CA HIS A 684 13.24 -21.96 -18.62
C HIS A 684 12.93 -21.94 -20.12
N ARG A 685 12.42 -20.80 -20.63
CA ARG A 685 12.15 -20.58 -22.06
C ARG A 685 13.41 -20.77 -22.91
N MET A 686 14.52 -20.15 -22.52
CA MET A 686 15.80 -20.26 -23.23
C MET A 686 16.38 -21.68 -23.18
N ALA A 687 16.21 -22.40 -22.06
CA ALA A 687 16.66 -23.78 -21.93
C ALA A 687 15.84 -24.73 -22.84
N ALA A 688 14.51 -24.56 -22.88
CA ALA A 688 13.65 -25.30 -23.81
C ALA A 688 13.98 -24.99 -25.28
N ALA A 689 14.18 -23.73 -25.66
CA ALA A 689 14.63 -23.37 -27.02
C ALA A 689 16.00 -23.98 -27.37
N GLN A 690 16.90 -24.13 -26.39
CA GLN A 690 18.18 -24.78 -26.62
C GLN A 690 18.02 -26.28 -26.83
N LYS A 691 17.14 -26.94 -26.08
CA LYS A 691 16.81 -28.38 -26.23
C LYS A 691 16.09 -28.65 -27.56
N MET A 692 15.09 -27.85 -27.95
CA MET A 692 14.35 -28.06 -29.21
C MET A 692 15.21 -27.92 -30.49
N LYS A 693 16.43 -27.37 -30.42
CA LYS A 693 17.40 -27.41 -31.54
C LYS A 693 17.87 -28.83 -31.88
N GLU A 694 17.73 -29.77 -30.95
CA GLU A 694 18.02 -31.20 -31.18
C GLU A 694 16.90 -31.86 -32.01
N TYR A 695 15.70 -31.28 -32.03
CA TYR A 695 14.49 -31.77 -32.70
C TYR A 695 13.88 -30.75 -33.68
N PRO A 696 14.64 -30.29 -34.71
CA PRO A 696 14.23 -29.16 -35.57
C PRO A 696 13.03 -29.44 -36.51
N HIS A 697 12.48 -30.66 -36.48
CA HIS A 697 11.28 -31.06 -37.20
C HIS A 697 10.00 -30.99 -36.34
N VAL A 698 10.15 -30.78 -35.03
CA VAL A 698 9.05 -30.70 -34.06
C VAL A 698 8.77 -29.23 -33.74
N ARG A 699 7.51 -28.83 -33.83
CA ARG A 699 7.06 -27.49 -33.39
C ARG A 699 6.67 -27.53 -31.92
N LEU A 700 7.08 -26.51 -31.16
CA LEU A 700 6.69 -26.35 -29.77
C LEU A 700 5.46 -25.42 -29.69
N TRP A 701 4.40 -25.90 -29.06
CA TRP A 701 3.15 -25.17 -28.84
C TRP A 701 3.02 -24.81 -27.37
N MET A 702 2.74 -23.52 -27.09
CA MET A 702 2.23 -23.13 -25.77
C MET A 702 0.71 -23.29 -25.80
N THR A 703 0.20 -24.27 -25.07
CA THR A 703 -1.19 -24.76 -25.20
C THR A 703 -2.11 -24.33 -24.07
N GLU A 704 -1.56 -23.85 -22.95
CA GLU A 704 -2.35 -23.34 -21.84
C GLU A 704 -1.60 -22.32 -20.97
N TRP A 705 -2.26 -21.20 -20.69
CA TRP A 705 -1.85 -20.28 -19.63
C TRP A 705 -2.97 -19.35 -19.18
N CYS A 706 -3.01 -19.06 -17.89
CA CYS A 706 -3.61 -17.86 -17.32
C CYS A 706 -2.80 -17.37 -16.11
N GLU A 707 -3.11 -16.19 -15.55
CA GLU A 707 -2.47 -15.74 -14.32
C GLU A 707 -3.11 -16.47 -13.12
N MET A 708 -2.33 -17.27 -12.39
CA MET A 708 -2.82 -18.06 -11.26
C MET A 708 -3.04 -17.22 -10.00
N ARG A 709 -4.01 -16.29 -10.07
CA ARG A 709 -4.27 -15.28 -9.03
C ARG A 709 -5.77 -14.99 -8.87
N THR A 710 -6.21 -14.94 -7.62
CA THR A 710 -7.59 -14.60 -7.22
C THR A 710 -7.90 -13.12 -7.49
N GLY A 711 -9.16 -12.84 -7.86
CA GLY A 711 -9.69 -11.52 -8.18
C GLY A 711 -9.59 -11.21 -9.68
N ARG A 712 -10.73 -10.92 -10.33
CA ARG A 712 -10.74 -10.46 -11.74
C ARG A 712 -9.89 -9.22 -11.89
N ASP A 713 -9.21 -9.10 -13.04
CA ASP A 713 -8.59 -7.86 -13.45
C ASP A 713 -9.10 -7.43 -14.83
N LEU A 714 -9.96 -6.41 -14.82
CA LEU A 714 -10.43 -5.78 -16.05
C LEU A 714 -9.44 -4.72 -16.56
N GLY A 715 -8.37 -4.43 -15.83
CA GLY A 715 -7.36 -3.42 -16.12
C GLY A 715 -6.05 -3.98 -16.71
N MET A 716 -5.04 -3.11 -16.78
CA MET A 716 -3.81 -3.39 -17.52
C MET A 716 -2.79 -4.29 -16.80
N ASP A 717 -2.95 -4.66 -15.52
CA ASP A 717 -1.92 -5.44 -14.81
C ASP A 717 -1.86 -6.89 -15.34
N GLN A 718 -2.99 -7.60 -15.38
CA GLN A 718 -3.10 -8.91 -16.06
C GLN A 718 -2.78 -8.79 -17.55
N ALA A 719 -3.22 -7.72 -18.22
CA ALA A 719 -3.02 -7.54 -19.66
C ALA A 719 -1.54 -7.41 -20.05
N LEU A 720 -0.76 -6.64 -19.28
CA LEU A 720 0.69 -6.52 -19.47
C LEU A 720 1.42 -7.81 -19.12
N ASN A 721 0.98 -8.52 -18.07
CA ASN A 721 1.51 -9.82 -17.68
C ASN A 721 1.33 -10.85 -18.81
N LEU A 722 0.11 -10.97 -19.34
CA LEU A 722 -0.22 -11.82 -20.49
C LEU A 722 0.61 -11.46 -21.72
N ALA A 723 0.65 -10.18 -22.11
CA ALA A 723 1.43 -9.75 -23.27
C ALA A 723 2.93 -10.02 -23.10
N ARG A 724 3.47 -9.88 -21.89
CA ARG A 724 4.87 -10.20 -21.57
C ARG A 724 5.15 -11.69 -21.69
N THR A 725 4.25 -12.55 -21.19
CA THR A 725 4.31 -14.02 -21.35
C THR A 725 4.28 -14.41 -22.83
N ILE A 726 3.30 -13.92 -23.62
CA ILE A 726 3.21 -14.16 -25.07
C ILE A 726 4.51 -13.74 -25.77
N HIS A 727 5.00 -12.52 -25.50
CA HIS A 727 6.24 -12.01 -26.09
C HIS A 727 7.44 -12.90 -25.75
N ALA A 728 7.59 -13.32 -24.49
CA ALA A 728 8.70 -14.15 -24.05
C ALA A 728 8.63 -15.56 -24.64
N ASP A 729 7.46 -16.21 -24.67
CA ASP A 729 7.26 -17.52 -25.28
C ASP A 729 7.60 -17.50 -26.80
N LEU A 730 7.14 -16.47 -27.52
CA LEU A 730 7.42 -16.32 -28.95
C LEU A 730 8.88 -15.97 -29.27
N THR A 731 9.56 -15.18 -28.43
CA THR A 731 10.92 -14.66 -28.73
C THR A 731 12.07 -15.41 -28.09
N LEU A 732 11.87 -16.00 -26.89
CA LEU A 732 12.89 -16.77 -26.17
C LEU A 732 12.74 -18.27 -26.40
N ALA A 733 11.53 -18.82 -26.22
CA ALA A 733 11.27 -20.24 -26.42
C ALA A 733 11.11 -20.60 -27.91
N GLY A 734 10.56 -19.68 -28.70
CA GLY A 734 10.36 -19.87 -30.14
C GLY A 734 9.11 -20.66 -30.48
N VAL A 735 8.08 -20.64 -29.61
CA VAL A 735 6.81 -21.36 -29.88
C VAL A 735 6.15 -20.86 -31.16
N SER A 736 5.43 -21.76 -31.84
CA SER A 736 4.65 -21.44 -33.05
C SER A 736 3.16 -21.24 -32.78
N SER A 737 2.66 -21.72 -31.63
CA SER A 737 1.27 -21.54 -31.18
C SER A 737 1.26 -20.98 -29.75
N TRP A 738 0.29 -20.12 -29.44
CA TRP A 738 0.06 -19.62 -28.09
C TRP A 738 -1.44 -19.61 -27.75
N GLN A 739 -1.85 -20.39 -26.75
CA GLN A 739 -3.26 -20.62 -26.44
C GLN A 739 -3.57 -20.31 -24.97
N PHE A 740 -4.53 -19.41 -24.74
CA PHE A 740 -4.97 -19.03 -23.40
C PHE A 740 -5.75 -20.19 -22.74
N TRP A 741 -5.87 -20.20 -21.41
CA TRP A 741 -6.73 -21.16 -20.72
C TRP A 741 -8.22 -20.92 -21.01
N LEU A 742 -9.02 -20.30 -20.12
CA LEU A 742 -10.44 -20.10 -20.40
C LEU A 742 -10.66 -18.83 -21.23
N ALA A 743 -11.27 -18.98 -22.42
CA ALA A 743 -11.72 -17.82 -23.18
C ALA A 743 -12.76 -16.98 -22.40
N VAL A 744 -13.63 -17.65 -21.64
CA VAL A 744 -14.68 -17.02 -20.82
C VAL A 744 -14.62 -17.60 -19.41
N SER A 745 -14.70 -16.75 -18.38
CA SER A 745 -14.81 -17.15 -16.98
C SER A 745 -16.08 -16.60 -16.31
N ARG A 746 -16.63 -17.33 -15.34
CA ARG A 746 -17.68 -16.84 -14.43
C ARG A 746 -17.18 -16.52 -13.02
N HIS A 747 -15.90 -16.79 -12.73
CA HIS A 747 -15.35 -16.75 -11.37
C HIS A 747 -14.66 -15.41 -11.06
N ASP A 748 -14.34 -15.18 -9.79
CA ASP A 748 -13.56 -14.01 -9.36
C ASP A 748 -12.06 -14.35 -9.35
N TYR A 749 -11.50 -14.53 -10.55
CA TYR A 749 -10.15 -15.06 -10.78
C TYR A 749 -9.60 -14.54 -12.11
N ARG A 750 -8.28 -14.59 -12.33
CA ARG A 750 -7.61 -14.14 -13.58
C ARG A 750 -7.52 -15.23 -14.65
N ASP A 751 -8.53 -16.08 -14.74
CA ASP A 751 -8.61 -17.23 -15.66
C ASP A 751 -9.38 -16.96 -16.96
N GLY A 752 -10.10 -15.83 -17.07
CA GLY A 752 -10.89 -15.46 -18.25
C GLY A 752 -10.31 -14.31 -19.07
N LEU A 753 -10.47 -14.37 -20.41
CA LEU A 753 -10.35 -13.17 -21.27
C LEU A 753 -11.63 -12.33 -21.18
N LEU A 754 -12.79 -12.99 -21.33
CA LEU A 754 -14.13 -12.44 -21.10
C LEU A 754 -14.66 -12.93 -19.75
N TYR A 755 -15.48 -12.12 -19.07
CA TYR A 755 -16.20 -12.55 -17.88
C TYR A 755 -17.72 -12.47 -18.07
N VAL A 756 -18.45 -13.48 -17.65
CA VAL A 756 -19.93 -13.55 -17.74
C VAL A 756 -20.59 -13.41 -16.38
N THR A 757 -21.85 -12.96 -16.39
CA THR A 757 -22.71 -13.00 -15.22
C THR A 757 -23.07 -14.45 -14.85
N PRO A 758 -23.38 -14.75 -13.57
CA PRO A 758 -23.69 -16.12 -13.12
C PRO A 758 -24.89 -16.81 -13.80
N ASP A 759 -25.75 -16.04 -14.46
CA ASP A 759 -26.95 -16.41 -15.21
C ASP A 759 -26.76 -16.33 -16.74
N TYR A 760 -25.57 -15.98 -17.22
CA TYR A 760 -25.19 -15.86 -18.64
C TYR A 760 -26.07 -14.87 -19.44
N THR A 761 -26.49 -13.77 -18.82
CA THR A 761 -27.30 -12.72 -19.48
C THR A 761 -26.49 -11.51 -19.92
N ALA A 762 -25.27 -11.32 -19.40
CA ALA A 762 -24.35 -10.26 -19.79
C ALA A 762 -22.88 -10.71 -19.67
N TYR A 763 -21.99 -9.96 -20.33
CA TYR A 763 -20.54 -10.17 -20.29
C TYR A 763 -19.77 -8.84 -20.19
N GLU A 764 -18.50 -8.92 -19.78
CA GLU A 764 -17.53 -7.83 -19.74
C GLU A 764 -16.19 -8.28 -20.37
N THR A 765 -15.51 -7.38 -21.08
CA THR A 765 -14.17 -7.63 -21.62
C THR A 765 -13.10 -7.18 -20.61
N SER A 766 -12.03 -7.95 -20.46
CA SER A 766 -10.82 -7.48 -19.76
C SER A 766 -9.87 -6.77 -20.73
N LYS A 767 -8.93 -5.96 -20.22
CA LYS A 767 -7.80 -5.54 -21.07
C LYS A 767 -6.90 -6.72 -21.48
N ALA A 768 -6.94 -7.86 -20.78
CA ALA A 768 -6.21 -9.06 -21.18
C ALA A 768 -6.75 -9.66 -22.48
N PHE A 769 -8.08 -9.65 -22.67
CA PHE A 769 -8.72 -9.97 -23.97
C PHE A 769 -8.17 -9.08 -25.09
N TRP A 770 -8.19 -7.75 -24.94
CA TRP A 770 -7.69 -6.84 -25.97
C TRP A 770 -6.18 -6.93 -26.20
N ALA A 771 -5.39 -7.21 -25.15
CA ALA A 771 -3.96 -7.48 -25.26
C ALA A 771 -3.65 -8.81 -25.97
N MET A 772 -4.48 -9.85 -25.83
CA MET A 772 -4.42 -11.05 -26.68
C MET A 772 -4.73 -10.71 -28.13
N GLY A 773 -5.68 -9.80 -28.37
CA GLY A 773 -6.00 -9.25 -29.69
C GLY A 773 -4.88 -8.47 -30.37
N ASN A 774 -3.96 -7.85 -29.61
CA ASN A 774 -2.75 -7.25 -30.17
C ASN A 774 -1.86 -8.27 -30.91
N PHE A 775 -1.95 -9.56 -30.56
CA PHE A 775 -1.26 -10.65 -31.25
C PHE A 775 -2.19 -11.36 -32.25
N SER A 776 -3.24 -12.02 -31.74
CA SER A 776 -4.12 -12.94 -32.49
C SER A 776 -4.80 -12.33 -33.73
N ARG A 777 -5.21 -11.05 -33.64
CA ARG A 777 -5.93 -10.38 -34.73
C ARG A 777 -5.05 -10.13 -35.96
N PHE A 778 -3.77 -9.86 -35.74
CA PHE A 778 -2.84 -9.37 -36.77
C PHE A 778 -1.81 -10.41 -37.18
N ILE A 779 -1.36 -11.27 -36.25
CA ILE A 779 -0.40 -12.34 -36.51
C ILE A 779 -1.21 -13.60 -36.89
N ARG A 780 -1.63 -13.66 -38.16
CA ARG A 780 -2.41 -14.78 -38.71
C ARG A 780 -1.56 -16.04 -38.93
N PRO A 781 -2.18 -17.24 -39.00
CA PRO A 781 -1.51 -18.48 -39.39
C PRO A 781 -0.65 -18.31 -40.64
N GLY A 782 0.56 -18.86 -40.62
CA GLY A 782 1.56 -18.70 -41.70
C GLY A 782 2.46 -17.47 -41.57
N ALA A 783 2.19 -16.54 -40.66
CA ALA A 783 3.10 -15.43 -40.37
C ALA A 783 4.45 -15.93 -39.86
N ARG A 784 5.54 -15.20 -40.16
CA ARG A 784 6.91 -15.58 -39.77
C ARG A 784 7.45 -14.58 -38.77
N ARG A 785 7.92 -15.02 -37.60
CA ARG A 785 8.63 -14.12 -36.69
C ARG A 785 9.92 -13.63 -37.36
N VAL A 786 10.22 -12.34 -37.27
CA VAL A 786 11.45 -11.75 -37.85
C VAL A 786 12.37 -11.17 -36.77
N ALA A 787 13.58 -10.77 -37.15
CA ALA A 787 14.57 -10.27 -36.20
C ALA A 787 14.22 -8.86 -35.73
N VAL A 788 14.32 -8.66 -34.41
CA VAL A 788 14.30 -7.35 -33.76
C VAL A 788 15.59 -7.23 -32.96
N GLN A 789 16.43 -6.25 -33.32
CA GLN A 789 17.68 -5.92 -32.64
C GLN A 789 17.50 -4.61 -31.89
N THR A 790 17.82 -4.58 -30.59
CA THR A 790 17.75 -3.35 -29.78
C THR A 790 19.12 -2.72 -29.57
N SER A 791 19.17 -1.39 -29.42
CA SER A 791 20.36 -0.65 -28.99
C SER A 791 20.71 -0.82 -27.50
N ALA A 792 19.89 -1.57 -26.75
CA ALA A 792 20.19 -1.96 -25.37
C ALA A 792 21.16 -3.16 -25.31
N PRO A 793 22.07 -3.23 -24.31
CA PRO A 793 22.89 -4.42 -24.07
C PRO A 793 22.04 -5.69 -23.94
N ALA A 794 22.50 -6.79 -24.54
CA ALA A 794 21.78 -8.06 -24.56
C ALA A 794 21.44 -8.62 -23.16
N SER A 795 22.22 -8.27 -22.14
CA SER A 795 21.97 -8.62 -20.73
C SER A 795 20.81 -7.88 -20.07
N VAL A 796 20.29 -6.81 -20.69
CA VAL A 796 19.21 -5.96 -20.14
C VAL A 796 18.01 -5.87 -21.09
N ALA A 797 18.17 -6.20 -22.38
CA ALA A 797 17.10 -6.15 -23.38
C ALA A 797 15.79 -6.84 -22.92
N TYR A 798 15.89 -8.06 -22.37
CA TYR A 798 14.75 -8.82 -21.84
C TYR A 798 14.29 -8.41 -20.43
N GLN A 799 15.04 -7.53 -19.75
CA GLN A 799 14.66 -6.91 -18.46
C GLN A 799 14.15 -5.47 -18.63
N SER A 800 14.03 -4.98 -19.86
CA SER A 800 13.49 -3.64 -20.11
C SER A 800 11.97 -3.62 -19.89
N SER A 801 11.49 -2.51 -19.35
CA SER A 801 10.06 -2.16 -19.28
C SER A 801 9.46 -1.81 -20.65
N THR A 802 10.25 -1.84 -21.73
CA THR A 802 9.76 -1.70 -23.11
C THR A 802 10.37 -2.78 -24.00
N VAL A 803 9.54 -3.65 -24.57
CA VAL A 803 9.97 -4.75 -25.45
C VAL A 803 9.19 -4.75 -26.76
N VAL A 804 9.81 -5.27 -27.84
CA VAL A 804 9.27 -5.26 -29.20
C VAL A 804 9.50 -6.60 -29.88
N SER A 805 8.46 -7.22 -30.42
CA SER A 805 8.52 -8.37 -31.32
C SER A 805 7.93 -8.01 -32.68
N ALA A 806 8.36 -8.71 -33.75
CA ALA A 806 7.91 -8.43 -35.11
C ALA A 806 7.69 -9.71 -35.92
N PHE A 807 6.73 -9.65 -36.84
CA PHE A 807 6.26 -10.78 -37.65
C PHE A 807 5.96 -10.29 -39.06
N LEU A 808 6.35 -11.06 -40.07
CA LEU A 808 5.97 -10.84 -41.47
C LEU A 808 4.68 -11.63 -41.74
N ALA A 809 3.59 -10.94 -42.09
CA ALA A 809 2.33 -11.56 -42.47
C ALA A 809 2.49 -12.29 -43.83
N PRO A 810 1.77 -13.40 -44.06
CA PRO A 810 1.89 -14.17 -45.30
C PRO A 810 1.22 -13.44 -46.47
N GLU A 811 -0.01 -12.96 -46.28
CA GLU A 811 -0.74 -12.11 -47.22
C GLU A 811 -1.68 -11.15 -46.45
N PRO A 812 -1.78 -9.86 -46.84
CA PRO A 812 -0.84 -9.14 -47.71
C PRO A 812 0.56 -9.04 -47.05
N ASP A 813 1.60 -8.73 -47.85
CA ASP A 813 2.99 -8.55 -47.41
C ASP A 813 3.11 -7.32 -46.48
N GLN A 814 2.86 -7.55 -45.18
CA GLN A 814 2.82 -6.56 -44.12
C GLN A 814 3.71 -6.97 -42.95
N LEU A 815 4.36 -5.99 -42.33
CA LEU A 815 5.16 -6.18 -41.13
C LEU A 815 4.31 -5.81 -39.90
N ILE A 816 4.07 -6.78 -39.03
CA ILE A 816 3.31 -6.63 -37.79
C ILE A 816 4.30 -6.48 -36.64
N VAL A 817 4.32 -5.33 -35.97
CA VAL A 817 5.26 -5.04 -34.86
C VAL A 817 4.47 -4.84 -33.58
N VAL A 818 4.63 -5.71 -32.59
CA VAL A 818 3.99 -5.59 -31.28
C VAL A 818 4.99 -5.00 -30.28
N ALA A 819 4.66 -3.84 -29.71
CA ALA A 819 5.43 -3.14 -28.71
C ALA A 819 4.68 -3.09 -27.37
N ILE A 820 5.34 -3.48 -26.28
CA ILE A 820 4.78 -3.47 -24.93
C ILE A 820 5.51 -2.40 -24.12
N ASN A 821 4.77 -1.53 -23.42
CA ASN A 821 5.30 -0.56 -22.48
C ASN A 821 4.69 -0.80 -21.09
N GLU A 822 5.50 -1.30 -20.15
CA GLU A 822 5.10 -1.50 -18.75
C GLU A 822 5.28 -0.24 -17.88
N LEU A 823 5.89 0.83 -18.41
CA LEU A 823 6.09 2.07 -17.66
C LEU A 823 4.76 2.80 -17.42
N THR A 824 4.64 3.45 -16.25
CA THR A 824 3.54 4.37 -15.90
C THR A 824 3.61 5.72 -16.62
N THR A 825 4.57 5.89 -17.54
CA THR A 825 4.78 7.09 -18.35
C THR A 825 4.82 6.73 -19.85
N PRO A 826 4.55 7.70 -20.75
CA PRO A 826 4.62 7.44 -22.19
C PRO A 826 6.07 7.20 -22.63
N ALA A 827 6.34 6.10 -23.34
CA ALA A 827 7.70 5.71 -23.74
C ALA A 827 7.94 5.99 -25.24
N PRO A 828 8.86 6.88 -25.64
CA PRO A 828 9.25 7.02 -27.03
C PRO A 828 10.13 5.84 -27.44
N ILE A 829 9.94 5.31 -28.65
CA ILE A 829 10.83 4.32 -29.30
C ILE A 829 11.12 4.73 -30.76
N GLU A 830 12.25 4.30 -31.32
CA GLU A 830 12.54 4.41 -32.77
C GLU A 830 12.47 3.02 -33.40
N LEU A 831 11.57 2.83 -34.35
CA LEU A 831 11.54 1.65 -35.22
C LEU A 831 12.38 1.92 -36.47
N VAL A 832 13.32 1.03 -36.77
CA VAL A 832 14.18 1.11 -37.96
C VAL A 832 13.98 -0.13 -38.80
N ILE A 833 13.52 0.02 -40.05
CA ILE A 833 13.24 -1.11 -40.94
C ILE A 833 14.16 -0.99 -42.16
N PRO A 834 15.16 -1.87 -42.35
CA PRO A 834 15.90 -1.98 -43.60
C PRO A 834 14.96 -2.43 -44.73
N THR A 835 14.87 -1.64 -45.80
CA THR A 835 13.95 -1.93 -46.92
C THR A 835 14.35 -1.16 -48.17
N ASP A 836 13.98 -1.69 -49.33
CA ASP A 836 14.03 -1.05 -50.64
C ASP A 836 12.77 -0.23 -50.97
N ALA A 837 11.71 -0.36 -50.17
CA ALA A 837 10.48 0.42 -50.29
C ALA A 837 10.73 1.93 -50.17
N ALA A 838 9.98 2.72 -50.94
CA ALA A 838 10.08 4.18 -50.95
C ALA A 838 9.48 4.83 -49.69
N ALA A 839 8.46 4.19 -49.11
CA ALA A 839 7.82 4.63 -47.87
C ALA A 839 7.22 3.45 -47.09
N ALA A 840 6.73 3.73 -45.88
CA ALA A 840 5.93 2.79 -45.10
C ALA A 840 4.83 3.52 -44.33
N THR A 841 3.61 2.98 -44.35
CA THR A 841 2.50 3.44 -43.50
C THR A 841 2.41 2.56 -42.27
N LEU A 842 2.53 3.17 -41.10
CA LEU A 842 2.38 2.52 -39.80
C LEU A 842 1.01 2.86 -39.22
N THR A 843 0.16 1.86 -39.02
CA THR A 843 -1.15 2.00 -38.32
C THR A 843 -1.05 1.36 -36.94
N PRO A 844 -1.06 2.14 -35.84
CA PRO A 844 -1.04 1.59 -34.48
C PRO A 844 -2.42 1.10 -34.05
N HIS A 845 -2.46 -0.02 -33.33
CA HIS A 845 -3.63 -0.55 -32.63
C HIS A 845 -3.32 -0.67 -31.14
N ILE A 846 -4.04 0.05 -30.29
CA ILE A 846 -3.60 0.37 -28.93
C ILE A 846 -4.54 -0.28 -27.90
N THR A 847 -3.97 -1.10 -27.02
CA THR A 847 -4.61 -1.54 -25.78
C THR A 847 -3.92 -0.85 -24.60
N SER A 848 -4.69 -0.12 -23.80
CA SER A 848 -4.21 0.59 -22.60
C SER A 848 -5.38 0.81 -21.65
N ALA A 849 -5.17 1.45 -20.50
CA ALA A 849 -6.27 1.81 -19.60
C ALA A 849 -7.40 2.61 -20.28
N ALA A 850 -7.10 3.36 -21.36
CA ALA A 850 -8.04 4.23 -22.05
C ALA A 850 -8.46 3.75 -23.47
N HIS A 851 -7.91 2.64 -23.97
CA HIS A 851 -8.15 2.17 -25.35
C HIS A 851 -8.31 0.64 -25.38
N ASP A 852 -9.18 0.13 -26.25
CA ASP A 852 -9.49 -1.29 -26.41
C ASP A 852 -9.20 -1.78 -27.83
N LEU A 853 -7.93 -2.08 -28.10
CA LEU A 853 -7.39 -2.46 -29.42
C LEU A 853 -7.67 -1.45 -30.55
N GLU A 854 -7.91 -0.19 -30.17
CA GLU A 854 -8.39 0.86 -31.07
C GLU A 854 -7.32 1.27 -32.11
N PRO A 855 -7.70 1.46 -33.39
CA PRO A 855 -6.80 2.01 -34.39
C PRO A 855 -6.53 3.50 -34.11
N GLY A 856 -5.25 3.86 -33.95
CA GLY A 856 -4.79 5.24 -33.90
C GLY A 856 -4.53 5.83 -35.30
N GLU A 857 -4.03 7.06 -35.33
CA GLU A 857 -3.72 7.76 -36.57
C GLU A 857 -2.60 7.06 -37.35
N ALA A 858 -2.88 6.67 -38.60
CA ALA A 858 -1.91 6.05 -39.49
C ALA A 858 -0.89 7.08 -39.99
N ARG A 859 0.41 6.73 -39.95
CA ARG A 859 1.50 7.64 -40.31
C ARG A 859 2.38 7.03 -41.41
N THR A 860 2.43 7.70 -42.55
CA THR A 860 3.41 7.40 -43.61
C THR A 860 4.76 8.04 -43.29
N VAL A 861 5.84 7.26 -43.46
CA VAL A 861 7.23 7.66 -43.28
C VAL A 861 7.99 7.34 -44.57
N LEU A 862 8.77 8.28 -45.09
CA LEU A 862 9.59 8.08 -46.29
C LEU A 862 10.90 7.35 -45.93
N ALA A 863 11.42 6.56 -46.87
CA ALA A 863 12.70 5.88 -46.69
C ALA A 863 13.89 6.82 -46.95
N GLU A 864 14.89 6.76 -46.08
CA GLU A 864 16.14 7.50 -46.20
C GLU A 864 17.33 6.53 -46.11
N GLY A 865 18.14 6.47 -47.18
CA GLY A 865 19.33 5.61 -47.22
C GLY A 865 19.05 4.11 -47.13
N GLY A 866 17.95 3.64 -47.72
CA GLY A 866 17.54 2.22 -47.70
C GLY A 866 16.96 1.75 -46.36
N ARG A 867 16.40 2.69 -45.57
CA ARG A 867 15.76 2.40 -44.28
C ARG A 867 14.56 3.32 -44.04
N ILE A 868 13.52 2.76 -43.44
CA ILE A 868 12.48 3.54 -42.75
C ILE A 868 12.94 3.81 -41.33
N ARG A 869 12.72 5.04 -40.83
CA ARG A 869 12.98 5.45 -39.43
C ARG A 869 11.75 6.12 -38.84
N ALA A 870 11.05 5.44 -37.95
CA ALA A 870 9.82 5.93 -37.33
C ALA A 870 9.97 6.07 -35.81
N THR A 871 10.10 7.30 -35.33
CA THR A 871 9.93 7.60 -33.90
C THR A 871 8.45 7.62 -33.55
N VAL A 872 8.03 6.76 -32.62
CA VAL A 872 6.65 6.61 -32.15
C VAL A 872 6.59 6.70 -30.62
N GLN A 873 5.47 7.16 -30.07
CA GLN A 873 5.24 7.29 -28.64
C GLN A 873 4.29 6.17 -28.19
N LEU A 874 4.75 5.28 -27.32
CA LEU A 874 3.89 4.28 -26.68
C LEU A 874 3.14 4.92 -25.50
N HIS A 875 1.89 4.53 -25.30
CA HIS A 875 1.10 4.98 -24.15
C HIS A 875 1.64 4.39 -22.84
N PRO A 876 1.42 5.03 -21.68
CA PRO A 876 1.66 4.41 -20.37
C PRO A 876 0.92 3.07 -20.27
N GLN A 877 1.57 2.05 -19.69
CA GLN A 877 0.99 0.74 -19.40
C GLN A 877 0.12 0.22 -20.56
N SER A 878 0.77 -0.03 -21.71
CA SER A 878 0.08 -0.34 -22.97
C SER A 878 0.75 -1.46 -23.77
N VAL A 879 -0.06 -2.05 -24.65
CA VAL A 879 0.38 -2.91 -25.75
C VAL A 879 -0.06 -2.23 -27.04
N THR A 880 0.86 -2.05 -27.99
CA THR A 880 0.59 -1.37 -29.27
C THR A 880 1.07 -2.25 -30.42
N THR A 881 0.16 -2.60 -31.33
CA THR A 881 0.50 -3.32 -32.56
C THR A 881 0.54 -2.35 -33.73
N PHE A 882 1.69 -2.17 -34.35
CA PHE A 882 1.82 -1.43 -35.60
C PHE A 882 1.64 -2.42 -36.75
N VAL A 883 0.58 -2.22 -37.53
CA VAL A 883 0.43 -2.85 -38.85
C VAL A 883 1.15 -1.96 -39.85
N ILE A 884 2.24 -2.45 -40.43
CA ILE A 884 3.13 -1.67 -41.28
C ILE A 884 3.04 -2.17 -42.72
N THR A 885 2.56 -1.31 -43.62
CA THR A 885 2.53 -1.57 -45.06
C THR A 885 3.72 -0.89 -45.72
N LEU A 886 4.51 -1.62 -46.50
CA LEU A 886 5.66 -1.09 -47.24
C LEU A 886 5.22 -0.67 -48.65
N GLU A 887 5.46 0.59 -49.01
CA GLU A 887 5.14 1.17 -50.32
C GLU A 887 6.38 1.06 -51.23
N ARG A 888 6.39 0.10 -52.16
CA ARG A 888 7.48 -0.14 -53.12
C ARG A 888 7.33 0.66 -54.42
#